data_AF-A0A3D9KVI8-F1
#
_entry.id   AF-A0A3D9KVI8-F1
#
_cell.length_a   1.000
_cell.length_b   1.000
_cell.length_c   1.000
_cell.angle_alpha   90.00
_cell.angle_beta   90.00
_cell.angle_gamma   90.00
#
_symmetry.space_group_name_H-M   'P 1'
#
loop_
_entity.id
_entity.type
_entity.pdbx_description
1 polymer ?
#
loop_
_entity_poly.entity_id
_entity_poly.type
_entity_poly.pdbx_seq_one_letter_code
_entity_poly.pdbx_strand_id
1 'polypeptide(L)'
;MKKLKILILLLLLAVTGFAKQIDEPTAKTVATNFLKSLTTNSNGRVAAQNFDLTLAYPTSSSNANSRLSSPIANTPYFIYNFGESGFIIVSNEDAALPILGYSYESNFSEDKVFPQLAKWLETYKKQIRYIQANDIEPTEDVISQWKNLLNEGETSNARTSESNAVNPLMQTKWNQSPYFNDMCPYDSEYNTRAVTGCPATAMAQIMKYWKYPAKGFSYHSYNHETYGTLSANFSSTYYDWESMPNTLNSANSAVATLLYHCGVAVEMEYGPNVSGSYVIIDRSPTPEQSCEYAFKTYFGYDAESIEGLQRSNYSDSQWKSKLKAELDAGRPIQYAGFGQGGHTWVCDGYDNNDFFHMNWGWGGQLDGYYLLDALTPGTGGIGAGQGSYNEGQQALIGIKPPDASQTYQLEIYDDVETNKSTIAYGEGFSITTDILNDGNNTFSGDYSAAIFDENDAFVDFVEIIPNVSLQSGYHYTNGITFSTDGLLTMLPGEYRIHIFYRPTGGNWVGIKADFWDFLTSDYVDIEVVHENIISLYSTIDVLTEDLYNEGSLSIKLDVANYYSEDFSGIMDVSLYNLEGEFVATIEEKTGVTLCSNCHFSDGLTFTTSNLNVPPGTYFLALLHQWDGYDYELTGSTSTFINPIKIVLQVPPLNPDLYENNDDYTDAYSLTANFSSDMSSVSTNNSNIHIGTDWDFYSIDLDQNYDYSIDIRLHDSYNSGNGSTYTVDGLFLYSFDGENWSEAYDDILPSPITSEGNENITIVVSPYFIGERGTYQLDINLERSMVLGTEQKQDGFTIYPNPASDKFRVRLGALADQIDRIEIINLQGQMIILHENISNETELPISNLSSGTYFVRANYNGIIETKKLLVK
;
A
#
# COMPACT_ATOMS: atom_id res chain seq x y z
N MET A 1 45.21 45.63 -29.29
CA MET A 1 43.77 45.97 -29.08
C MET A 1 42.76 45.00 -29.72
N LYS A 2 43.10 44.20 -30.76
CA LYS A 2 42.16 43.20 -31.32
C LYS A 2 42.03 41.90 -30.52
N LYS A 3 43.05 41.49 -29.75
CA LYS A 3 43.00 40.26 -28.93
C LYS A 3 42.23 40.41 -27.60
N LEU A 4 42.13 41.63 -27.06
CA LEU A 4 41.38 41.90 -25.82
C LEU A 4 39.86 41.95 -26.05
N LYS A 5 39.43 42.31 -27.27
CA LYS A 5 38.01 42.33 -27.65
C LYS A 5 37.41 40.93 -27.89
N ILE A 6 38.24 39.93 -28.22
CA ILE A 6 37.79 38.54 -28.41
C ILE A 6 37.64 37.82 -27.07
N LEU A 7 38.47 38.14 -26.07
CA LEU A 7 38.34 37.58 -24.72
C LEU A 7 37.11 38.14 -23.97
N ILE A 8 36.76 39.41 -24.19
CA ILE A 8 35.55 40.03 -23.63
C ILE A 8 34.27 39.53 -24.35
N LEU A 9 34.35 39.17 -25.64
CA LEU A 9 33.22 38.60 -26.38
C LEU A 9 32.98 37.12 -26.06
N LEU A 10 34.02 36.37 -25.63
CA LEU A 10 33.90 34.98 -25.15
C LEU A 10 33.44 34.89 -23.68
N LEU A 11 33.70 35.89 -22.83
CA LEU A 11 33.14 35.96 -21.47
C LEU A 11 31.66 36.41 -21.42
N LEU A 12 31.14 36.98 -22.51
CA LEU A 12 29.74 37.41 -22.63
C LEU A 12 28.80 36.32 -23.19
N LEU A 13 29.31 35.12 -23.46
CA LEU A 13 28.57 33.97 -23.98
C LEU A 13 28.48 32.79 -22.99
N ALA A 14 28.96 32.96 -21.76
CA ALA A 14 28.74 32.02 -20.66
C ALA A 14 27.72 32.63 -19.68
N VAL A 15 26.49 32.81 -20.15
CA VAL A 15 25.35 32.81 -19.22
C VAL A 15 25.03 31.34 -19.03
N THR A 16 25.62 30.72 -18.01
CA THR A 16 25.05 29.50 -17.44
C THR A 16 23.67 29.92 -16.94
N GLY A 17 22.63 29.45 -17.62
CA GLY A 17 21.27 29.61 -17.16
C GLY A 17 21.11 28.71 -15.95
N PHE A 18 21.32 29.27 -14.76
CA PHE A 18 21.00 28.57 -13.53
C PHE A 18 19.49 28.28 -13.53
N ALA A 19 19.13 27.06 -13.13
CA ALA A 19 17.74 26.68 -12.89
C ALA A 19 17.08 27.66 -11.90
N LYS A 20 15.84 28.04 -12.17
CA LYS A 20 15.11 29.05 -11.39
C LYS A 20 13.72 28.51 -11.05
N GLN A 21 13.36 28.60 -9.77
CA GLN A 21 11.98 28.39 -9.32
C GLN A 21 10.99 29.23 -10.15
N ILE A 22 9.95 28.55 -10.62
CA ILE A 22 8.87 29.08 -11.44
C ILE A 22 7.82 29.71 -10.53
N ASP A 23 7.43 30.95 -10.83
CA ASP A 23 6.35 31.62 -10.11
C ASP A 23 4.95 31.18 -10.61
N GLU A 24 3.94 31.36 -9.75
CA GLU A 24 2.55 30.99 -10.05
C GLU A 24 2.03 31.60 -11.38
N PRO A 25 2.26 32.88 -11.70
CA PRO A 25 1.81 33.44 -12.99
C PRO A 25 2.43 32.75 -14.21
N THR A 26 3.70 32.37 -14.11
CA THR A 26 4.40 31.61 -15.16
C THR A 26 3.83 30.21 -15.28
N ALA A 27 3.62 29.51 -14.16
CA ALA A 27 2.99 28.19 -14.15
C ALA A 27 1.59 28.20 -14.77
N LYS A 28 0.77 29.22 -14.45
CA LYS A 28 -0.56 29.40 -15.04
C LYS A 28 -0.53 29.59 -16.55
N THR A 29 0.46 30.32 -17.06
CA THR A 29 0.66 30.52 -18.50
C THR A 29 1.04 29.21 -19.20
N VAL A 30 1.94 28.44 -18.59
CA VAL A 30 2.35 27.12 -19.08
C VAL A 30 1.18 26.14 -19.11
N ALA A 31 0.38 26.07 -18.04
CA ALA A 31 -0.85 25.28 -18.00
C ALA A 31 -1.82 25.66 -19.13
N THR A 32 -2.07 26.96 -19.30
CA THR A 32 -2.98 27.49 -20.33
C THR A 32 -2.52 27.07 -21.73
N ASN A 33 -1.22 27.19 -22.01
CA ASN A 33 -0.67 26.92 -23.34
C ASN A 33 -0.59 25.42 -23.64
N PHE A 34 -0.34 24.59 -22.63
CA PHE A 34 -0.41 23.14 -22.77
C PHE A 34 -1.84 22.68 -23.08
N LEU A 35 -2.84 23.16 -22.35
CA LEU A 35 -4.25 22.79 -22.62
C LEU A 35 -4.71 23.23 -24.02
N LYS A 36 -4.24 24.39 -24.50
CA LYS A 36 -4.46 24.82 -25.90
C LYS A 36 -3.80 23.88 -26.92
N SER A 37 -2.61 23.33 -26.63
CA SER A 37 -1.92 22.42 -27.57
C SER A 37 -2.64 21.08 -27.70
N LEU A 38 -3.30 20.59 -26.64
CA LEU A 38 -4.10 19.35 -26.65
C LEU A 38 -5.39 19.46 -27.49
N THR A 39 -5.90 20.67 -27.75
CA THR A 39 -7.17 20.90 -28.48
C THR A 39 -6.99 21.23 -29.97
N THR A 40 -5.79 21.01 -30.52
CA THR A 40 -5.47 21.28 -31.92
C THR A 40 -6.00 20.16 -32.83
N ASN A 41 -7.12 20.39 -33.52
CA ASN A 41 -7.67 19.42 -34.48
C ASN A 41 -6.73 19.19 -35.68
N SER A 42 -6.87 18.03 -36.34
CA SER A 42 -6.13 17.54 -37.52
C SER A 42 -6.04 18.48 -38.75
N ASN A 43 -6.66 19.66 -38.69
CA ASN A 43 -6.55 20.74 -39.68
C ASN A 43 -5.67 21.92 -39.21
N GLY A 44 -4.88 21.77 -38.13
CA GLY A 44 -3.95 22.80 -37.64
C GLY A 44 -4.62 24.09 -37.14
N ARG A 45 -5.93 24.04 -36.86
CA ARG A 45 -6.67 25.15 -36.26
C ARG A 45 -6.82 24.88 -34.77
N VAL A 46 -6.13 25.68 -33.96
CA VAL A 46 -6.38 25.79 -32.52
C VAL A 46 -7.85 26.22 -32.36
N ALA A 47 -8.69 25.36 -31.80
CA ALA A 47 -9.97 25.83 -31.31
C ALA A 47 -9.66 26.80 -30.18
N ALA A 48 -10.04 28.07 -30.31
CA ALA A 48 -9.84 29.07 -29.26
C ALA A 48 -10.77 28.75 -28.08
N GLN A 49 -10.45 27.70 -27.32
CA GLN A 49 -10.99 27.50 -25.99
C GLN A 49 -10.12 28.28 -25.02
N ASN A 50 -10.72 29.28 -24.38
CA ASN A 50 -10.11 29.91 -23.21
C ASN A 50 -10.39 28.99 -22.02
N PHE A 51 -9.34 28.38 -21.48
CA PHE A 51 -9.42 27.66 -20.21
C PHE A 51 -9.35 28.69 -19.07
N ASP A 52 -10.43 28.80 -18.30
CA ASP A 52 -10.40 29.57 -17.05
C ASP A 52 -9.79 28.69 -15.97
N LEU A 53 -8.55 28.99 -15.58
CA LEU A 53 -7.77 28.22 -14.62
C LEU A 53 -7.88 28.84 -13.23
N THR A 54 -8.33 28.03 -12.28
CA THR A 54 -8.40 28.37 -10.85
C THR A 54 -7.36 27.58 -10.08
N LEU A 55 -6.52 28.26 -9.30
CA LEU A 55 -5.49 27.61 -8.48
C LEU A 55 -6.18 26.77 -7.40
N ALA A 56 -5.91 25.47 -7.40
CA ALA A 56 -6.42 24.50 -6.44
C ALA A 56 -5.35 24.08 -5.41
N TYR A 57 -4.06 24.18 -5.76
CA TYR A 57 -2.94 23.93 -4.86
C TYR A 57 -1.72 24.79 -5.24
N PRO A 58 -1.03 25.44 -4.28
CA PRO A 58 -1.28 25.42 -2.83
C PRO A 58 -2.50 26.29 -2.45
N THR A 59 -3.27 25.88 -1.44
CA THR A 59 -4.43 26.65 -0.98
C THR A 59 -4.00 27.87 -0.14
N SER A 60 -4.75 28.97 -0.22
CA SER A 60 -4.53 30.17 0.60
C SER A 60 -4.91 30.00 2.08
N SER A 61 -5.34 28.80 2.49
CA SER A 61 -5.85 28.47 3.82
C SER A 61 -5.03 27.34 4.43
N SER A 62 -4.22 27.67 5.43
CA SER A 62 -3.57 26.73 6.34
C SER A 62 -4.62 25.96 7.14
N ASN A 63 -5.12 24.85 6.60
CA ASN A 63 -5.85 23.86 7.38
C ASN A 63 -4.88 22.75 7.77
N ALA A 64 -4.67 22.58 9.07
CA ALA A 64 -3.76 21.63 9.71
C ALA A 64 -4.04 20.13 9.43
N ASN A 65 -5.03 19.80 8.59
CA ASN A 65 -5.42 18.42 8.24
C ASN A 65 -5.14 18.07 6.76
N SER A 66 -4.44 18.92 6.01
CA SER A 66 -4.08 18.65 4.62
C SER A 66 -2.80 17.81 4.56
N ARG A 67 -2.90 16.64 3.90
CA ARG A 67 -1.78 15.73 3.57
C ARG A 67 -0.71 16.36 2.65
N LEU A 68 -0.92 17.59 2.16
CA LEU A 68 -0.09 18.26 1.16
C LEU A 68 0.27 19.70 1.52
N SER A 69 -0.09 20.23 2.69
CA SER A 69 0.13 21.64 3.00
C SER A 69 1.62 21.99 3.03
N SER A 70 2.03 22.96 2.20
CA SER A 70 3.39 23.51 2.15
C SER A 70 3.30 25.02 1.94
N PRO A 71 4.09 25.85 2.65
CA PRO A 71 4.18 27.28 2.39
C PRO A 71 4.56 27.55 0.92
N ILE A 72 3.99 28.62 0.32
CA ILE A 72 4.16 29.00 -1.09
C ILE A 72 5.63 29.15 -1.53
N ALA A 73 6.55 29.46 -0.60
CA ALA A 73 7.98 29.58 -0.89
C ALA A 73 8.68 28.23 -1.17
N ASN A 74 8.04 27.10 -0.85
CA ASN A 74 8.59 25.74 -0.95
C ASN A 74 7.66 24.78 -1.72
N THR A 75 6.70 25.27 -2.50
CA THR A 75 5.74 24.40 -3.20
C THR A 75 6.38 23.75 -4.44
N PRO A 76 6.45 22.41 -4.54
CA PRO A 76 7.11 21.71 -5.66
C PRO A 76 6.34 21.79 -6.98
N TYR A 77 5.03 22.02 -6.95
CA TYR A 77 4.18 22.11 -8.15
C TYR A 77 2.90 22.90 -7.86
N PHE A 78 2.25 23.39 -8.92
CA PHE A 78 0.96 24.06 -8.87
C PHE A 78 -0.12 23.17 -9.49
N ILE A 79 -1.31 23.12 -8.89
CA ILE A 79 -2.47 22.42 -9.46
C ILE A 79 -3.55 23.43 -9.77
N TYR A 80 -4.05 23.42 -11.01
CA TYR A 80 -5.14 24.27 -11.45
C TYR A 80 -6.33 23.45 -11.91
N ASN A 81 -7.52 23.81 -11.43
CA ASN A 81 -8.78 23.31 -11.99
C ASN A 81 -9.19 24.13 -13.22
N PHE A 82 -9.79 23.47 -14.21
CA PHE A 82 -10.31 24.10 -15.41
C PHE A 82 -11.60 23.42 -15.90
N GLY A 83 -12.46 24.17 -16.59
CA GLY A 83 -13.73 23.64 -17.11
C GLY A 83 -14.69 23.20 -16.00
N GLU A 84 -15.61 22.28 -16.31
CA GLU A 84 -16.54 21.72 -15.32
C GLU A 84 -15.90 20.62 -14.45
N SER A 85 -14.94 19.88 -15.01
CA SER A 85 -14.37 18.67 -14.40
C SER A 85 -12.96 18.37 -14.91
N GLY A 86 -11.99 19.25 -14.71
CA GLY A 86 -10.61 19.02 -15.15
C GLY A 86 -9.57 19.67 -14.23
N PHE A 87 -8.37 19.09 -14.21
CA PHE A 87 -7.23 19.67 -13.51
C PHE A 87 -5.92 19.47 -14.28
N ILE A 88 -4.93 20.31 -14.00
CA ILE A 88 -3.57 20.23 -14.55
C ILE A 88 -2.53 20.54 -13.47
N ILE A 89 -1.44 19.79 -13.47
CA ILE A 89 -0.34 19.87 -12.51
C ILE A 89 0.90 20.39 -13.24
N VAL A 90 1.48 21.49 -12.75
CA VAL A 90 2.62 22.19 -13.35
C VAL A 90 3.79 22.18 -12.37
N SER A 91 4.99 21.83 -12.82
CA SER A 91 6.21 21.87 -12.01
C SER A 91 6.54 23.31 -11.55
N ASN A 92 7.06 23.44 -10.33
CA ASN A 92 7.68 24.68 -9.85
C ASN A 92 9.16 24.79 -10.29
N GLU A 93 9.75 23.74 -10.85
CA GLU A 93 11.17 23.68 -11.17
C GLU A 93 11.39 23.65 -12.69
N ASP A 94 12.22 24.56 -13.21
CA ASP A 94 12.50 24.69 -14.65
C ASP A 94 13.59 23.70 -15.14
N ALA A 95 14.28 23.05 -14.21
CA ALA A 95 15.07 21.84 -14.43
C ALA A 95 14.25 20.54 -14.51
N ALA A 96 12.95 20.60 -14.18
CA ALA A 96 12.00 19.51 -14.32
C ALA A 96 11.05 19.72 -15.53
N LEU A 97 10.42 18.64 -16.01
CA LEU A 97 9.38 18.69 -17.04
C LEU A 97 8.23 19.64 -16.63
N PRO A 98 7.71 20.48 -17.54
CA PRO A 98 6.77 21.53 -17.18
C PRO A 98 5.42 21.03 -16.68
N ILE A 99 4.88 19.97 -17.29
CA ILE A 99 3.58 19.39 -16.94
C ILE A 99 3.79 18.02 -16.31
N LEU A 100 3.21 17.80 -15.13
CA LEU A 100 3.36 16.56 -14.36
C LEU A 100 2.15 15.63 -14.48
N GLY A 101 0.98 16.18 -14.77
CA GLY A 101 -0.23 15.41 -15.04
C GLY A 101 -1.42 16.30 -15.33
N TYR A 102 -2.47 15.72 -15.90
CA TYR A 102 -3.73 16.41 -16.19
C TYR A 102 -4.90 15.42 -16.30
N SER A 103 -6.12 15.93 -16.14
CA SER A 103 -7.35 15.16 -16.33
C SER A 103 -8.45 16.03 -16.93
N TYR A 104 -9.35 15.39 -17.69
CA TYR A 104 -10.62 15.94 -18.17
C TYR A 104 -11.83 15.32 -17.46
N GLU A 105 -11.60 14.47 -16.45
CA GLU A 105 -12.63 13.61 -15.86
C GLU A 105 -13.13 14.10 -14.51
N SER A 106 -12.29 14.83 -13.76
CA SER A 106 -12.65 15.35 -12.43
C SER A 106 -11.86 16.60 -12.07
N ASN A 107 -12.35 17.37 -11.09
CA ASN A 107 -11.62 18.48 -10.50
C ASN A 107 -10.73 17.98 -9.34
N PHE A 108 -9.58 18.62 -9.17
CA PHE A 108 -8.74 18.42 -8.00
C PHE A 108 -9.33 19.14 -6.77
N SER A 109 -9.30 18.46 -5.63
CA SER A 109 -9.68 19.03 -4.33
C SER A 109 -8.83 18.38 -3.25
N GLU A 110 -8.16 19.21 -2.44
CA GLU A 110 -7.12 18.77 -1.48
C GLU A 110 -7.69 17.89 -0.35
N ASP A 111 -8.95 18.10 0.04
CA ASP A 111 -9.72 17.30 1.01
C ASP A 111 -10.15 15.92 0.47
N LYS A 112 -9.88 15.66 -0.81
CA LYS A 112 -10.39 14.53 -1.58
C LYS A 112 -9.27 13.79 -2.31
N VAL A 113 -8.02 14.00 -1.90
CA VAL A 113 -6.88 13.24 -2.40
C VAL A 113 -6.84 11.91 -1.66
N PHE A 114 -7.08 10.83 -2.39
CA PHE A 114 -6.95 9.47 -1.85
C PHE A 114 -5.46 9.06 -1.76
N PRO A 115 -5.15 8.06 -0.92
CA PRO A 115 -3.77 7.68 -0.61
C PRO A 115 -2.84 7.41 -1.83
N GLN A 116 -3.36 6.74 -2.87
CA GLN A 116 -2.63 6.36 -4.09
C GLN A 116 -2.08 7.59 -4.83
N LEU A 117 -2.95 8.58 -5.09
CA LEU A 117 -2.54 9.80 -5.79
C LEU A 117 -1.65 10.67 -4.89
N ALA A 118 -1.96 10.77 -3.59
CA ALA A 118 -1.10 11.50 -2.65
C ALA A 118 0.35 11.00 -2.74
N LYS A 119 0.52 9.67 -2.79
CA LYS A 119 1.83 9.04 -2.92
C LYS A 119 2.50 9.30 -4.28
N TRP A 120 1.72 9.27 -5.37
CA TRP A 120 2.25 9.61 -6.69
C TRP A 120 2.78 11.04 -6.74
N LEU A 121 2.02 11.99 -6.21
CA LEU A 121 2.42 13.40 -6.13
C LEU A 121 3.63 13.61 -5.21
N GLU A 122 3.74 12.85 -4.12
CA GLU A 122 4.94 12.85 -3.26
C GLU A 122 6.20 12.43 -4.04
N THR A 123 6.07 11.51 -5.00
CA THR A 123 7.20 11.07 -5.83
C THR A 123 7.69 12.18 -6.76
N TYR A 124 6.80 13.02 -7.29
CA TYR A 124 7.21 14.23 -8.02
C TYR A 124 7.88 15.25 -7.11
N LYS A 125 7.34 15.45 -5.91
CA LYS A 125 7.92 16.36 -4.91
C LYS A 125 9.35 15.95 -4.54
N LYS A 126 9.60 14.66 -4.26
CA LYS A 126 10.95 14.14 -3.98
C LYS A 126 11.92 14.41 -5.13
N GLN A 127 11.47 14.20 -6.37
CA GLN A 127 12.26 14.49 -7.57
C GLN A 127 12.63 15.96 -7.71
N ILE A 128 11.66 16.86 -7.56
CA ILE A 128 11.88 18.30 -7.67
C ILE A 128 12.85 18.79 -6.58
N ARG A 129 12.72 18.27 -5.35
CA ARG A 129 13.62 18.63 -4.25
C ARG A 129 15.06 18.21 -4.50
N TYR A 130 15.28 17.03 -5.06
CA TYR A 130 16.64 16.59 -5.37
C TYR A 130 17.27 17.37 -6.51
N ILE A 131 16.47 17.72 -7.51
CA ILE A 131 16.90 18.64 -8.59
C ILE A 131 17.39 19.94 -7.96
N GLN A 132 16.64 20.50 -7.02
CA GLN A 132 16.99 21.72 -6.29
C GLN A 132 18.21 21.55 -5.37
N ALA A 133 18.26 20.49 -4.57
CA ALA A 133 19.32 20.27 -3.58
C ALA A 133 20.69 19.94 -4.21
N ASN A 134 20.69 19.39 -5.43
CA ASN A 134 21.90 18.99 -6.13
C ASN A 134 22.25 19.90 -7.32
N ASP A 135 21.53 21.02 -7.48
CA ASP A 135 21.71 21.97 -8.59
C ASP A 135 21.73 21.26 -9.97
N ILE A 136 20.77 20.36 -10.20
CA ILE A 136 20.71 19.57 -11.44
C ILE A 136 20.33 20.48 -12.61
N GLU A 137 21.16 20.50 -13.64
CA GLU A 137 20.92 21.30 -14.85
C GLU A 137 19.81 20.68 -15.74
N PRO A 138 18.92 21.49 -16.34
CA PRO A 138 17.91 21.00 -17.28
C PRO A 138 18.54 20.34 -18.51
N THR A 139 17.91 19.26 -19.00
CA THR A 139 18.28 18.69 -20.31
C THR A 139 17.77 19.56 -21.46
N GLU A 140 18.36 19.39 -22.65
CA GLU A 140 17.93 20.14 -23.86
C GLU A 140 16.44 19.96 -24.16
N ASP A 141 15.89 18.77 -23.87
CA ASP A 141 14.47 18.48 -24.03
C ASP A 141 13.60 19.29 -23.06
N VAL A 142 13.97 19.32 -21.77
CA VAL A 142 13.28 20.13 -20.75
C VAL A 142 13.28 21.62 -21.12
N ILE A 143 14.44 22.16 -21.53
CA ILE A 143 14.57 23.56 -21.99
C ILE A 143 13.64 23.82 -23.18
N SER A 144 13.59 22.91 -24.14
CA SER A 144 12.74 23.04 -25.33
C SER A 144 11.26 23.03 -24.96
N GLN A 145 10.83 22.16 -24.04
CA GLN A 145 9.43 22.09 -23.61
C GLN A 145 8.98 23.36 -22.88
N TRP A 146 9.76 23.86 -21.92
CA TRP A 146 9.47 25.14 -21.26
C TRP A 146 9.42 26.30 -22.25
N LYS A 147 10.40 26.39 -23.15
CA LYS A 147 10.43 27.44 -24.17
C LYS A 147 9.21 27.40 -25.09
N ASN A 148 8.74 26.21 -25.48
CA ASN A 148 7.57 26.05 -26.32
C ASN A 148 6.28 26.47 -25.61
N LEU A 149 6.15 26.16 -24.31
CA LEU A 149 4.94 26.51 -23.53
C LEU A 149 4.92 27.97 -23.07
N LEU A 150 6.08 28.64 -22.98
CA LEU A 150 6.18 30.06 -22.60
C LEU A 150 6.02 31.03 -23.79
N ASN A 151 6.39 30.63 -25.00
CA ASN A 151 6.30 31.49 -26.18
C ASN A 151 4.99 31.24 -26.95
N GLU A 152 3.99 32.12 -26.79
CA GLU A 152 2.81 32.13 -27.66
C GLU A 152 3.24 32.43 -29.11
N GLY A 153 3.32 31.42 -29.99
CA GLY A 153 3.32 31.67 -31.44
C GLY A 153 4.28 30.88 -32.34
N GLU A 154 5.12 29.98 -31.83
CA GLU A 154 5.86 29.04 -32.68
C GLU A 154 5.45 27.60 -32.36
N THR A 155 4.29 27.19 -32.88
CA THR A 155 4.00 25.78 -33.08
C THR A 155 4.98 25.23 -34.11
N SER A 156 6.16 24.83 -33.64
CA SER A 156 7.06 24.01 -34.45
C SER A 156 6.38 22.66 -34.67
N ASN A 157 5.76 22.53 -35.84
CA ASN A 157 5.36 21.25 -36.42
C ASN A 157 6.61 20.34 -36.49
N ALA A 158 6.82 19.46 -35.51
CA ALA A 158 7.62 18.24 -35.67
C ALA A 158 7.52 17.28 -34.47
N ARG A 159 6.41 16.54 -34.37
CA ARG A 159 6.48 15.07 -34.37
C ARG A 159 5.45 14.55 -35.37
N THR A 160 5.80 14.59 -36.65
CA THR A 160 5.21 13.70 -37.67
C THR A 160 5.90 12.35 -37.59
N SER A 161 5.74 11.69 -36.45
CA SER A 161 6.02 10.28 -36.24
C SER A 161 4.71 9.70 -35.75
N GLU A 162 4.27 8.60 -36.36
CA GLU A 162 3.01 7.88 -36.15
C GLU A 162 2.33 8.16 -34.80
N SER A 163 1.02 8.47 -34.83
CA SER A 163 0.21 8.68 -33.62
C SER A 163 0.12 7.38 -32.83
N ASN A 164 1.08 7.15 -31.94
CA ASN A 164 1.08 6.05 -31.00
C ASN A 164 0.52 6.62 -29.69
N ALA A 165 -0.80 6.59 -29.57
CA ALA A 165 -1.52 6.91 -28.34
C ALA A 165 -2.64 5.88 -28.19
N VAL A 166 -2.85 5.43 -26.95
CA VAL A 166 -3.90 4.47 -26.59
C VAL A 166 -4.83 5.19 -25.63
N ASN A 167 -6.08 5.41 -26.05
CA ASN A 167 -7.12 5.94 -25.16
C ASN A 167 -7.34 4.97 -23.98
N PRO A 168 -7.84 5.46 -22.83
CA PRO A 168 -8.09 4.63 -21.66
C PRO A 168 -8.92 3.40 -22.02
N LEU A 169 -8.38 2.22 -21.73
CA LEU A 169 -8.99 0.93 -22.04
C LEU A 169 -10.13 0.62 -21.06
N MET A 170 -10.03 1.08 -19.81
CA MET A 170 -11.03 0.83 -18.77
C MET A 170 -12.25 1.72 -18.95
N GLN A 171 -13.41 1.11 -18.75
CA GLN A 171 -14.68 1.83 -18.60
C GLN A 171 -15.19 1.81 -17.16
N THR A 172 -14.69 0.89 -16.34
CA THR A 172 -15.07 0.74 -14.94
C THR A 172 -14.56 1.93 -14.13
N LYS A 173 -15.41 2.47 -13.27
CA LYS A 173 -15.04 3.41 -12.20
C LYS A 173 -15.45 2.76 -10.88
N TRP A 174 -14.80 1.65 -10.54
CA TRP A 174 -15.08 0.90 -9.32
C TRP A 174 -14.36 1.52 -8.11
N ASN A 175 -14.84 1.20 -6.91
CA ASN A 175 -14.33 1.71 -5.64
C ASN A 175 -14.16 0.55 -4.64
N GLN A 176 -13.70 0.85 -3.43
CA GLN A 176 -13.53 -0.14 -2.37
C GLN A 176 -14.71 -0.22 -1.40
N SER A 177 -15.54 0.83 -1.38
CA SER A 177 -16.79 0.91 -0.61
C SER A 177 -17.61 2.13 -1.11
N PRO A 178 -18.89 2.25 -0.72
CA PRO A 178 -19.79 1.19 -0.26
C PRO A 178 -20.23 0.27 -1.42
N TYR A 179 -21.00 -0.79 -1.14
CA TYR A 179 -21.54 -1.78 -2.09
C TYR A 179 -20.52 -2.77 -2.65
N PHE A 180 -19.32 -2.27 -2.97
CA PHE A 180 -18.21 -3.08 -3.47
C PHE A 180 -17.73 -4.11 -2.44
N ASN A 181 -17.84 -3.79 -1.14
CA ASN A 181 -17.38 -4.61 -0.04
C ASN A 181 -18.50 -5.38 0.69
N ASP A 182 -19.69 -5.54 0.09
CA ASP A 182 -20.84 -6.18 0.75
C ASP A 182 -20.60 -7.65 1.15
N MET A 183 -19.59 -8.30 0.56
CA MET A 183 -19.16 -9.67 0.87
C MET A 183 -17.87 -9.73 1.71
N CYS A 184 -17.20 -8.59 1.95
CA CYS A 184 -15.99 -8.54 2.78
C CYS A 184 -16.32 -8.81 4.27
N PRO A 185 -15.34 -9.28 5.08
CA PRO A 185 -15.54 -9.57 6.50
C PRO A 185 -16.19 -8.41 7.26
N TYR A 186 -17.05 -8.75 8.22
CA TYR A 186 -17.69 -7.76 9.08
C TYR A 186 -16.84 -7.53 10.32
N ASP A 187 -16.49 -6.28 10.56
CA ASP A 187 -15.77 -5.85 11.73
C ASP A 187 -16.75 -5.44 12.84
N SER A 188 -16.78 -6.22 13.92
CA SER A 188 -17.68 -5.99 15.05
C SER A 188 -17.28 -4.81 15.91
N GLU A 189 -15.99 -4.45 15.96
CA GLU A 189 -15.49 -3.32 16.74
C GLU A 189 -15.91 -2.00 16.08
N TYR A 190 -15.70 -1.90 14.77
CA TYR A 190 -16.01 -0.69 14.00
C TYR A 190 -17.43 -0.65 13.44
N ASN A 191 -18.20 -1.74 13.60
CA ASN A 191 -19.57 -1.90 13.11
C ASN A 191 -19.69 -1.58 11.61
N THR A 192 -18.71 -2.03 10.83
CA THR A 192 -18.60 -1.83 9.38
C THR A 192 -17.98 -3.05 8.72
N ARG A 193 -18.13 -3.21 7.41
CA ARG A 193 -17.36 -4.20 6.66
C ARG A 193 -15.98 -3.66 6.33
N ALA A 194 -14.99 -4.55 6.30
CA ALA A 194 -13.67 -4.26 5.76
C ALA A 194 -13.79 -3.72 4.33
N VAL A 195 -12.87 -2.84 3.92
CA VAL A 195 -12.81 -2.38 2.52
C VAL A 195 -12.25 -3.49 1.63
N THR A 196 -12.54 -3.45 0.32
CA THR A 196 -12.09 -4.53 -0.57
C THR A 196 -10.57 -4.63 -0.71
N GLY A 197 -9.85 -3.51 -0.55
CA GLY A 197 -8.42 -3.40 -0.81
C GLY A 197 -8.13 -2.99 -2.25
N CYS A 198 -7.14 -2.11 -2.42
CA CYS A 198 -6.76 -1.63 -3.76
C CYS A 198 -6.22 -2.74 -4.70
N PRO A 199 -5.53 -3.80 -4.23
CA PRO A 199 -5.15 -4.93 -5.09
C PRO A 199 -6.35 -5.64 -5.69
N ALA A 200 -7.35 -5.98 -4.86
CA ALA A 200 -8.57 -6.63 -5.32
C ALA A 200 -9.36 -5.74 -6.29
N THR A 201 -9.47 -4.44 -6.02
CA THR A 201 -10.16 -3.50 -6.90
C THR A 201 -9.46 -3.37 -8.26
N ALA A 202 -8.14 -3.24 -8.30
CA ALA A 202 -7.40 -3.16 -9.56
C ALA A 202 -7.53 -4.47 -10.37
N MET A 203 -7.37 -5.62 -9.72
CA MET A 203 -7.56 -6.93 -10.35
C MET A 203 -8.96 -7.05 -10.97
N ALA A 204 -9.99 -6.78 -10.18
CA ALA A 204 -11.38 -6.95 -10.60
C ALA A 204 -11.75 -6.04 -11.78
N GLN A 205 -11.23 -4.80 -11.83
CA GLN A 205 -11.41 -3.90 -12.98
C GLN A 205 -10.78 -4.46 -14.26
N ILE A 206 -9.55 -4.99 -14.18
CA ILE A 206 -8.88 -5.64 -15.31
C ILE A 206 -9.65 -6.89 -15.76
N MET A 207 -10.16 -7.68 -14.81
CA MET A 207 -10.97 -8.86 -15.13
C MET A 207 -12.28 -8.50 -15.83
N LYS A 208 -12.93 -7.43 -15.39
CA LYS A 208 -14.14 -6.90 -16.00
C LYS A 208 -13.91 -6.39 -17.43
N TYR A 209 -12.74 -5.82 -17.73
CA TYR A 209 -12.37 -5.44 -19.08
C TYR A 209 -12.32 -6.64 -20.02
N TRP A 210 -11.68 -7.72 -19.59
CA TRP A 210 -11.61 -8.96 -20.36
C TRP A 210 -12.92 -9.75 -20.35
N LYS A 211 -13.80 -9.48 -19.38
CA LYS A 211 -14.96 -10.32 -19.05
C LYS A 211 -14.54 -11.79 -18.90
N TYR A 212 -13.47 -12.01 -18.14
CA TYR A 212 -12.84 -13.32 -17.98
C TYR A 212 -12.34 -13.53 -16.54
N PRO A 213 -12.48 -14.74 -15.99
CA PRO A 213 -13.05 -15.94 -16.63
C PRO A 213 -14.58 -16.03 -16.48
N ALA A 214 -15.24 -16.87 -17.27
CA ALA A 214 -16.66 -17.19 -17.02
C ALA A 214 -16.84 -17.96 -15.70
N LYS A 215 -15.82 -18.75 -15.32
CA LYS A 215 -15.77 -19.57 -14.11
C LYS A 215 -14.36 -19.56 -13.55
N GLY A 216 -14.20 -19.47 -12.23
CA GLY A 216 -12.89 -19.48 -11.59
C GLY A 216 -12.22 -20.86 -11.62
N PHE A 217 -11.00 -20.91 -11.09
CA PHE A 217 -10.14 -22.10 -11.03
C PHE A 217 -9.71 -22.33 -9.58
N SER A 218 -9.63 -23.58 -9.17
CA SER A 218 -9.22 -24.00 -7.83
C SER A 218 -10.12 -23.45 -6.72
N TYR A 219 -9.64 -23.53 -5.49
CA TYR A 219 -10.17 -22.92 -4.28
C TYR A 219 -8.97 -22.37 -3.48
N HIS A 220 -9.24 -21.52 -2.49
CA HIS A 220 -8.23 -21.06 -1.55
C HIS A 220 -8.85 -20.68 -0.21
N SER A 221 -8.07 -20.85 0.86
CA SER A 221 -8.42 -20.52 2.23
C SER A 221 -7.16 -20.09 2.98
N TYR A 222 -7.26 -19.05 3.81
CA TYR A 222 -6.20 -18.60 4.70
C TYR A 222 -6.81 -18.12 6.03
N ASN A 223 -5.97 -18.02 7.06
CA ASN A 223 -6.39 -17.53 8.36
C ASN A 223 -6.00 -16.05 8.50
N HIS A 224 -6.99 -15.22 8.79
CA HIS A 224 -6.81 -13.83 9.15
C HIS A 224 -6.81 -13.68 10.67
N GLU A 225 -5.94 -12.83 11.23
CA GLU A 225 -5.81 -12.66 12.68
C GLU A 225 -7.14 -12.26 13.34
N THR A 226 -7.78 -11.22 12.79
CA THR A 226 -9.07 -10.67 13.28
C THR A 226 -10.30 -11.44 12.83
N TYR A 227 -10.36 -11.87 11.56
CA TYR A 227 -11.60 -12.37 10.95
C TYR A 227 -11.69 -13.90 10.84
N GLY A 228 -10.69 -14.63 11.33
CA GLY A 228 -10.64 -16.09 11.27
C GLY A 228 -10.37 -16.61 9.86
N THR A 229 -10.83 -17.83 9.57
CA THR A 229 -10.61 -18.46 8.25
C THR A 229 -11.47 -17.81 7.18
N LEU A 230 -10.83 -17.27 6.14
CA LEU A 230 -11.46 -16.69 4.98
C LEU A 230 -11.22 -17.60 3.76
N SER A 231 -12.28 -17.89 3.01
CA SER A 231 -12.26 -18.91 1.96
C SER A 231 -13.03 -18.49 0.72
N ALA A 232 -12.63 -19.03 -0.43
CA ALA A 232 -13.33 -18.91 -1.70
C ALA A 232 -13.12 -20.17 -2.56
N ASN A 233 -14.21 -20.77 -3.02
CA ASN A 233 -14.19 -21.82 -4.03
C ASN A 233 -14.42 -21.19 -5.42
N PHE A 234 -13.34 -20.77 -6.08
CA PHE A 234 -13.43 -20.13 -7.39
C PHE A 234 -13.97 -21.09 -8.46
N SER A 235 -13.64 -22.38 -8.35
CA SER A 235 -14.05 -23.44 -9.28
C SER A 235 -15.55 -23.76 -9.26
N SER A 236 -16.28 -23.39 -8.21
CA SER A 236 -17.73 -23.50 -8.13
C SER A 236 -18.43 -22.20 -8.56
N THR A 237 -17.68 -21.12 -8.79
CA THR A 237 -18.22 -19.77 -9.00
C THR A 237 -18.26 -19.40 -10.47
N TYR A 238 -19.45 -19.01 -10.95
CA TYR A 238 -19.64 -18.36 -12.25
C TYR A 238 -19.68 -16.83 -12.10
N TYR A 239 -18.84 -16.13 -12.86
CA TYR A 239 -18.81 -14.68 -12.86
C TYR A 239 -19.75 -14.14 -13.95
N ASP A 240 -20.94 -13.67 -13.54
CA ASP A 240 -21.91 -13.06 -14.44
C ASP A 240 -21.51 -11.63 -14.82
N TRP A 241 -20.61 -11.53 -15.79
CA TRP A 241 -20.07 -10.26 -16.25
C TRP A 241 -21.14 -9.28 -16.74
N GLU A 242 -22.26 -9.74 -17.29
CA GLU A 242 -23.32 -8.85 -17.80
C GLU A 242 -24.07 -8.16 -16.66
N SER A 243 -24.15 -8.80 -15.48
CA SER A 243 -24.72 -8.23 -14.26
C SER A 243 -23.79 -7.28 -13.50
N MET A 244 -22.54 -7.11 -13.95
CA MET A 244 -21.55 -6.21 -13.33
C MET A 244 -21.46 -4.88 -14.10
N PRO A 245 -22.10 -3.79 -13.65
CA PRO A 245 -22.03 -2.49 -14.34
C PRO A 245 -20.67 -1.81 -14.15
N ASN A 246 -20.35 -0.83 -15.01
CA ASN A 246 -19.11 -0.06 -14.92
C ASN A 246 -19.04 0.85 -13.68
N THR A 247 -20.17 1.19 -13.07
CA THR A 247 -20.28 1.99 -11.84
C THR A 247 -21.39 1.43 -10.95
N LEU A 248 -21.26 1.58 -9.63
CA LEU A 248 -22.28 1.17 -8.66
C LEU A 248 -22.91 2.39 -7.98
N ASN A 249 -24.23 2.33 -7.85
CA ASN A 249 -25.05 3.28 -7.07
C ASN A 249 -25.96 2.56 -6.06
N SER A 250 -25.85 1.23 -5.99
CA SER A 250 -26.60 0.34 -5.12
C SER A 250 -25.86 -1.01 -5.00
N ALA A 251 -26.24 -1.82 -4.01
CA ALA A 251 -25.68 -3.15 -3.77
C ALA A 251 -25.73 -4.03 -5.03
N ASN A 252 -24.64 -4.74 -5.32
CA ASN A 252 -24.55 -5.67 -6.43
C ASN A 252 -23.70 -6.87 -6.00
N SER A 253 -24.36 -8.00 -5.72
CA SER A 253 -23.70 -9.20 -5.23
C SER A 253 -22.68 -9.77 -6.21
N ALA A 254 -22.90 -9.65 -7.53
CA ALA A 254 -21.93 -10.15 -8.52
C ALA A 254 -20.58 -9.40 -8.43
N VAL A 255 -20.62 -8.07 -8.31
CA VAL A 255 -19.40 -7.26 -8.13
C VAL A 255 -18.78 -7.51 -6.75
N ALA A 256 -19.58 -7.58 -5.69
CA ALA A 256 -19.09 -7.82 -4.34
C ALA A 256 -18.44 -9.21 -4.18
N THR A 257 -19.03 -10.26 -4.78
CA THR A 257 -18.45 -11.61 -4.82
C THR A 257 -17.14 -11.61 -5.57
N LEU A 258 -17.05 -10.97 -6.75
CA LEU A 258 -15.78 -10.87 -7.49
C LEU A 258 -14.69 -10.19 -6.67
N LEU A 259 -15.00 -9.06 -6.01
CA LEU A 259 -14.03 -8.32 -5.21
C LEU A 259 -13.59 -9.07 -3.95
N TYR A 260 -14.51 -9.73 -3.26
CA TYR A 260 -14.17 -10.62 -2.15
C TYR A 260 -13.29 -11.78 -2.62
N HIS A 261 -13.62 -12.42 -3.75
CA HIS A 261 -12.80 -13.49 -4.33
C HIS A 261 -11.41 -12.99 -4.71
N CYS A 262 -11.28 -11.82 -5.33
CA CYS A 262 -9.98 -11.23 -5.59
C CYS A 262 -9.19 -10.99 -4.31
N GLY A 263 -9.83 -10.61 -3.20
CA GLY A 263 -9.18 -10.43 -1.91
C GLY A 263 -8.76 -11.75 -1.24
N VAL A 264 -9.62 -12.78 -1.25
CA VAL A 264 -9.23 -14.11 -0.76
C VAL A 264 -8.09 -14.69 -1.59
N ALA A 265 -8.12 -14.51 -2.91
CA ALA A 265 -7.12 -15.01 -3.84
C ALA A 265 -5.70 -14.46 -3.62
N VAL A 266 -5.56 -13.40 -2.81
CA VAL A 266 -4.28 -12.74 -2.50
C VAL A 266 -4.02 -12.65 -0.99
N GLU A 267 -4.71 -13.50 -0.20
CA GLU A 267 -4.67 -13.50 1.28
C GLU A 267 -4.74 -12.08 1.88
N MET A 268 -5.74 -11.30 1.45
CA MET A 268 -5.88 -9.90 1.82
C MET A 268 -5.85 -9.68 3.34
N GLU A 269 -4.94 -8.84 3.81
CA GLU A 269 -5.03 -8.31 5.18
C GLU A 269 -6.18 -7.30 5.19
N TYR A 270 -7.37 -7.76 5.58
CA TYR A 270 -8.59 -6.99 5.60
C TYR A 270 -8.60 -6.01 6.78
N GLY A 271 -9.15 -4.82 6.56
CA GLY A 271 -9.41 -3.88 7.64
C GLY A 271 -10.57 -2.93 7.31
N PRO A 272 -11.18 -2.30 8.33
CA PRO A 272 -12.32 -1.40 8.16
C PRO A 272 -12.00 -0.15 7.34
N ASN A 273 -10.74 0.30 7.36
CA ASN A 273 -10.30 1.54 6.69
C ASN A 273 -9.36 1.29 5.51
N VAL A 274 -8.52 0.25 5.60
CA VAL A 274 -7.52 -0.13 4.60
C VAL A 274 -7.46 -1.65 4.57
N SER A 275 -7.34 -2.21 3.37
CA SER A 275 -7.00 -3.63 3.18
C SER A 275 -5.86 -3.74 2.17
N GLY A 276 -4.87 -4.58 2.45
CA GLY A 276 -3.61 -4.64 1.72
C GLY A 276 -3.18 -6.06 1.33
N SER A 277 -2.50 -6.17 0.19
CA SER A 277 -1.79 -7.37 -0.26
C SER A 277 -0.76 -6.99 -1.34
N TYR A 278 -0.09 -7.98 -1.92
CA TYR A 278 1.02 -7.77 -2.86
C TYR A 278 0.57 -7.89 -4.32
N VAL A 279 1.27 -7.24 -5.25
CA VAL A 279 0.92 -7.30 -6.69
C VAL A 279 1.77 -8.33 -7.44
N ILE A 280 3.09 -8.38 -7.18
CA ILE A 280 4.03 -9.29 -7.86
C ILE A 280 4.65 -10.26 -6.87
N ILE A 281 5.06 -11.43 -7.36
CA ILE A 281 5.65 -12.50 -6.52
C ILE A 281 6.98 -12.05 -5.91
N ASP A 282 7.81 -11.32 -6.66
CA ASP A 282 9.14 -10.87 -6.21
C ASP A 282 9.11 -9.94 -4.98
N ARG A 283 7.93 -9.44 -4.60
CA ARG A 283 7.74 -8.53 -3.47
C ARG A 283 6.81 -9.10 -2.40
N SER A 284 6.34 -10.33 -2.55
CA SER A 284 5.44 -10.97 -1.59
C SER A 284 6.18 -11.96 -0.68
N PRO A 285 5.77 -12.11 0.60
CA PRO A 285 6.33 -13.11 1.52
C PRO A 285 6.16 -14.55 1.02
N THR A 286 5.01 -14.82 0.40
CA THR A 286 4.68 -16.06 -0.30
C THR A 286 4.09 -15.74 -1.67
N PRO A 287 4.23 -16.60 -2.69
CA PRO A 287 3.61 -16.38 -3.99
C PRO A 287 2.09 -16.16 -3.92
N GLU A 288 1.40 -16.89 -3.05
CA GLU A 288 -0.06 -16.89 -2.87
C GLU A 288 -0.62 -15.51 -2.48
N GLN A 289 0.17 -14.69 -1.79
CA GLN A 289 -0.21 -13.33 -1.38
C GLN A 289 -0.17 -12.29 -2.52
N SER A 290 0.09 -12.70 -3.76
CA SER A 290 0.31 -11.79 -4.89
C SER A 290 -0.80 -11.86 -5.95
N CYS A 291 -1.18 -10.69 -6.51
CA CYS A 291 -2.08 -10.62 -7.67
C CYS A 291 -1.55 -11.43 -8.85
N GLU A 292 -0.24 -11.41 -9.08
CA GLU A 292 0.43 -12.16 -10.13
C GLU A 292 0.11 -13.66 -10.05
N TYR A 293 0.25 -14.26 -8.86
CA TYR A 293 -0.12 -15.65 -8.65
C TYR A 293 -1.62 -15.85 -8.84
N ALA A 294 -2.44 -14.98 -8.26
CA ALA A 294 -3.89 -15.11 -8.30
C ALA A 294 -4.48 -15.12 -9.72
N PHE A 295 -4.02 -14.22 -10.61
CA PHE A 295 -4.44 -14.20 -12.01
C PHE A 295 -4.18 -15.53 -12.71
N LYS A 296 -2.99 -16.10 -12.50
CA LYS A 296 -2.57 -17.39 -13.09
C LYS A 296 -3.35 -18.55 -12.49
N THR A 297 -3.44 -18.59 -11.16
CA THR A 297 -3.88 -19.77 -10.40
C THR A 297 -5.40 -19.86 -10.30
N TYR A 298 -6.05 -18.78 -9.86
CA TYR A 298 -7.47 -18.79 -9.49
C TYR A 298 -8.39 -18.24 -10.57
N PHE A 299 -7.83 -17.46 -11.49
CA PHE A 299 -8.59 -16.81 -12.57
C PHE A 299 -8.20 -17.26 -13.97
N GLY A 300 -7.20 -18.15 -14.11
CA GLY A 300 -6.86 -18.84 -15.37
C GLY A 300 -6.29 -17.95 -16.48
N TYR A 301 -5.74 -16.79 -16.13
CA TYR A 301 -5.06 -15.93 -17.10
C TYR A 301 -3.79 -16.60 -17.65
N ASP A 302 -3.33 -16.12 -18.81
CA ASP A 302 -2.19 -16.70 -19.52
C ASP A 302 -0.88 -16.57 -18.70
N ALA A 303 -0.48 -17.69 -18.08
CA ALA A 303 0.70 -17.75 -17.23
C ALA A 303 2.01 -17.50 -17.96
N GLU A 304 2.04 -17.73 -19.29
CA GLU A 304 3.24 -17.51 -20.10
C GLU A 304 3.42 -16.04 -20.47
N SER A 305 2.34 -15.25 -20.48
CA SER A 305 2.43 -13.81 -20.75
C SER A 305 2.55 -12.97 -19.49
N ILE A 306 1.96 -13.39 -18.37
CA ILE A 306 1.99 -12.64 -17.12
C ILE A 306 3.42 -12.55 -16.57
N GLU A 307 3.87 -11.32 -16.33
CA GLU A 307 5.21 -11.02 -15.80
C GLU A 307 5.11 -9.89 -14.76
N GLY A 308 5.60 -10.14 -13.54
CA GLY A 308 5.81 -9.12 -12.52
C GLY A 308 7.12 -8.38 -12.74
N LEU A 309 7.07 -7.05 -12.77
CA LEU A 309 8.23 -6.21 -13.08
C LEU A 309 8.51 -5.17 -12.00
N GLN A 310 9.78 -5.01 -11.64
CA GLN A 310 10.25 -3.93 -10.78
C GLN A 310 10.86 -2.80 -11.60
N ARG A 311 10.43 -1.55 -11.37
CA ARG A 311 10.89 -0.35 -12.09
C ARG A 311 12.41 -0.14 -11.99
N SER A 312 13.01 -0.55 -10.87
CA SER A 312 14.43 -0.39 -10.56
C SER A 312 15.35 -1.16 -11.51
N ASN A 313 14.82 -2.19 -12.18
CA ASN A 313 15.56 -3.03 -13.12
C ASN A 313 15.67 -2.43 -14.53
N TYR A 314 15.03 -1.29 -14.79
CA TYR A 314 14.91 -0.72 -16.15
C TYR A 314 15.35 0.75 -16.20
N SER A 315 15.86 1.18 -17.35
CA SER A 315 15.94 2.62 -17.66
C SER A 315 14.56 3.18 -18.00
N ASP A 316 14.37 4.50 -17.90
CA ASP A 316 13.07 5.15 -18.18
C ASP A 316 12.54 4.79 -19.58
N SER A 317 13.43 4.76 -20.58
CA SER A 317 13.08 4.39 -21.95
C SER A 317 12.64 2.93 -22.08
N GLN A 318 13.32 2.01 -21.38
CA GLN A 318 12.96 0.59 -21.37
C GLN A 318 11.62 0.38 -20.65
N TRP A 319 11.43 1.05 -19.52
CA TRP A 319 10.20 0.99 -18.73
C TRP A 319 9.00 1.50 -19.53
N LYS A 320 9.07 2.72 -20.07
CA LYS A 320 8.03 3.28 -20.93
C LYS A 320 7.75 2.38 -22.14
N SER A 321 8.78 1.83 -22.77
CA SER A 321 8.61 0.91 -23.90
C SER A 321 7.88 -0.37 -23.53
N LYS A 322 8.15 -0.93 -22.34
CA LYS A 322 7.44 -2.12 -21.84
C LYS A 322 5.97 -1.83 -21.59
N LEU A 323 5.65 -0.74 -20.87
CA LEU A 323 4.25 -0.38 -20.60
C LEU A 323 3.48 -0.05 -21.89
N LYS A 324 4.09 0.70 -22.81
CA LYS A 324 3.45 1.00 -24.11
C LYS A 324 3.20 -0.24 -24.94
N ALA A 325 4.12 -1.21 -24.94
CA ALA A 325 3.92 -2.46 -25.68
C ALA A 325 2.69 -3.24 -25.19
N GLU A 326 2.39 -3.20 -23.89
CA GLU A 326 1.17 -3.77 -23.32
C GLU A 326 -0.08 -3.02 -23.77
N LEU A 327 -0.07 -1.69 -23.62
CA LEU A 327 -1.20 -0.84 -23.97
C LEU A 327 -1.50 -0.86 -25.48
N ASP A 328 -0.46 -0.86 -26.32
CA ASP A 328 -0.57 -1.02 -27.78
C ASP A 328 -1.17 -2.38 -28.16
N ALA A 329 -0.95 -3.40 -27.34
CA ALA A 329 -1.56 -4.71 -27.49
C ALA A 329 -2.93 -4.83 -26.81
N GLY A 330 -3.50 -3.72 -26.32
CA GLY A 330 -4.80 -3.68 -25.64
C GLY A 330 -4.80 -4.39 -24.28
N ARG A 331 -3.66 -4.47 -23.59
CA ARG A 331 -3.55 -5.10 -22.28
C ARG A 331 -3.41 -4.03 -21.18
N PRO A 332 -4.42 -3.86 -20.32
CA PRO A 332 -4.30 -3.02 -19.13
C PRO A 332 -3.26 -3.59 -18.18
N ILE A 333 -2.61 -2.70 -17.44
CA ILE A 333 -1.50 -3.02 -16.55
C ILE A 333 -1.95 -2.78 -15.11
N GLN A 334 -1.76 -3.75 -14.22
CA GLN A 334 -1.88 -3.46 -12.80
C GLN A 334 -0.57 -2.83 -12.32
N TYR A 335 -0.62 -1.55 -11.98
CA TYR A 335 0.54 -0.76 -11.61
C TYR A 335 0.55 -0.53 -10.11
N ALA A 336 1.73 -0.40 -9.51
CA ALA A 336 1.85 -0.07 -8.10
C ALA A 336 3.03 0.83 -7.79
N GLY A 337 2.88 1.60 -6.71
CA GLY A 337 3.89 2.49 -6.16
C GLY A 337 3.93 2.38 -4.63
N PHE A 338 5.12 2.61 -4.05
CA PHE A 338 5.43 2.34 -2.65
C PHE A 338 6.06 3.54 -1.93
N GLY A 339 5.61 3.78 -0.70
CA GLY A 339 6.01 4.87 0.19
C GLY A 339 5.69 4.61 1.65
N GLN A 340 4.98 5.53 2.30
CA GLN A 340 4.35 5.37 3.63
C GLN A 340 3.17 4.37 3.60
N GLY A 341 3.33 3.27 2.86
CA GLY A 341 2.28 2.36 2.40
C GLY A 341 2.37 2.04 0.90
N GLY A 342 1.96 0.83 0.52
CA GLY A 342 1.87 0.36 -0.87
C GLY A 342 0.49 0.62 -1.48
N HIS A 343 0.48 1.03 -2.75
CA HIS A 343 -0.74 1.31 -3.48
C HIS A 343 -0.70 0.74 -4.88
N THR A 344 -1.85 0.26 -5.35
CA THR A 344 -2.01 -0.27 -6.70
C THR A 344 -3.27 0.26 -7.37
N TRP A 345 -3.19 0.37 -8.70
CA TRP A 345 -4.20 0.92 -9.57
C TRP A 345 -4.03 0.34 -10.98
N VAL A 346 -4.87 0.75 -11.93
CA VAL A 346 -4.76 0.29 -13.32
C VAL A 346 -4.15 1.38 -14.18
N CYS A 347 -3.07 1.07 -14.90
CA CYS A 347 -2.58 1.87 -16.00
C CYS A 347 -3.16 1.31 -17.31
N ASP A 348 -3.94 2.12 -18.02
CA ASP A 348 -4.80 1.64 -19.09
C ASP A 348 -4.79 2.52 -20.35
N GLY A 349 -3.84 3.44 -20.49
CA GLY A 349 -3.70 4.25 -21.69
C GLY A 349 -2.45 5.12 -21.67
N TYR A 350 -2.16 5.76 -22.79
CA TYR A 350 -1.12 6.79 -22.86
C TYR A 350 -1.35 7.77 -24.01
N ASP A 351 -0.89 9.01 -23.85
CA ASP A 351 -1.04 10.07 -24.84
C ASP A 351 0.22 10.24 -25.73
N ASN A 352 0.12 11.13 -26.72
CA ASN A 352 1.25 11.41 -27.64
C ASN A 352 2.44 12.13 -26.96
N ASN A 353 2.28 12.58 -25.71
CA ASN A 353 3.29 13.29 -24.93
C ASN A 353 3.92 12.40 -23.84
N ASP A 354 3.74 11.08 -23.91
CA ASP A 354 4.25 10.08 -22.96
C ASP A 354 3.65 10.20 -21.55
N PHE A 355 2.44 10.76 -21.40
CA PHE A 355 1.66 10.64 -20.17
C PHE A 355 0.84 9.37 -20.20
N PHE A 356 0.80 8.66 -19.08
CA PHE A 356 0.09 7.40 -18.91
C PHE A 356 -1.21 7.64 -18.15
N HIS A 357 -2.29 7.06 -18.64
CA HIS A 357 -3.59 7.13 -17.99
C HIS A 357 -3.65 6.18 -16.81
N MET A 358 -4.10 6.68 -15.66
CA MET A 358 -4.24 5.95 -14.41
C MET A 358 -5.70 5.97 -13.96
N ASN A 359 -6.26 4.77 -13.76
CA ASN A 359 -7.51 4.55 -13.04
C ASN A 359 -7.18 4.10 -11.62
N TRP A 360 -7.40 4.99 -10.65
CA TRP A 360 -6.94 4.80 -9.28
C TRP A 360 -7.79 3.85 -8.43
N GLY A 361 -8.94 3.39 -8.94
CA GLY A 361 -9.86 2.53 -8.19
C GLY A 361 -10.67 3.27 -7.11
N TRP A 362 -10.93 4.57 -7.31
CA TRP A 362 -11.71 5.43 -6.40
C TRP A 362 -12.93 6.05 -7.06
N GLY A 363 -13.70 5.24 -7.79
CA GLY A 363 -14.93 5.72 -8.43
C GLY A 363 -14.70 6.74 -9.55
N GLY A 364 -13.51 6.75 -10.16
CA GLY A 364 -13.13 7.68 -11.23
C GLY A 364 -12.61 9.03 -10.75
N GLN A 365 -12.54 9.23 -9.44
CA GLN A 365 -11.99 10.43 -8.86
C GLN A 365 -10.49 10.54 -9.17
N LEU A 366 -10.09 11.67 -9.75
CA LEU A 366 -8.71 12.01 -10.12
C LEU A 366 -8.03 11.03 -11.09
N ASP A 367 -8.80 10.18 -11.76
CA ASP A 367 -8.32 9.44 -12.92
C ASP A 367 -7.82 10.44 -13.98
N GLY A 368 -6.73 10.11 -14.67
CA GLY A 368 -6.13 11.03 -15.62
C GLY A 368 -4.75 10.61 -16.11
N TYR A 369 -4.11 11.51 -16.84
CA TYR A 369 -2.82 11.31 -17.49
C TYR A 369 -1.69 11.87 -16.63
N TYR A 370 -0.71 11.02 -16.30
CA TYR A 370 0.41 11.35 -15.42
C TYR A 370 1.75 10.89 -16.02
N LEU A 371 2.84 11.60 -15.73
CA LEU A 371 4.18 11.08 -15.94
C LEU A 371 4.46 9.91 -14.96
N LEU A 372 5.23 8.91 -15.37
CA LEU A 372 5.59 7.76 -14.50
C LEU A 372 6.59 8.14 -13.41
N ASP A 373 7.69 8.75 -13.84
CA ASP A 373 8.83 9.25 -13.07
C ASP A 373 9.81 9.91 -14.07
N ALA A 374 10.98 10.34 -13.60
CA ALA A 374 12.03 11.03 -14.35
C ALA A 374 11.64 12.43 -14.85
N LEU A 375 11.46 13.35 -13.91
CA LEU A 375 11.20 14.75 -14.21
C LEU A 375 12.35 15.44 -14.98
N THR A 376 13.53 14.83 -15.02
CA THR A 376 14.66 15.26 -15.86
C THR A 376 15.12 14.06 -16.70
N PRO A 377 14.48 13.78 -17.85
CA PRO A 377 14.76 12.56 -18.62
C PRO A 377 16.23 12.45 -19.05
N GLY A 378 16.87 11.30 -18.78
CA GLY A 378 18.24 11.00 -19.22
C GLY A 378 19.37 11.31 -18.22
N THR A 379 19.05 11.76 -17.00
CA THR A 379 20.05 12.01 -15.94
C THR A 379 20.30 10.83 -14.98
N GLY A 380 19.76 9.64 -15.23
CA GLY A 380 20.04 8.44 -14.42
C GLY A 380 19.81 7.13 -15.17
N GLY A 381 20.87 6.31 -15.31
CA GLY A 381 20.81 4.93 -15.77
C GLY A 381 21.20 3.96 -14.66
N ILE A 382 21.12 2.65 -14.92
CA ILE A 382 21.53 1.59 -13.98
C ILE A 382 22.94 1.89 -13.43
N GLY A 383 23.05 2.10 -12.11
CA GLY A 383 24.29 2.42 -11.42
C GLY A 383 24.61 3.92 -11.24
N ALA A 384 23.68 4.84 -11.53
CA ALA A 384 23.91 6.28 -11.41
C ALA A 384 23.93 6.84 -9.97
N GLY A 385 23.66 6.02 -8.95
CA GLY A 385 23.53 6.51 -7.57
C GLY A 385 22.27 7.36 -7.37
N GLN A 386 22.11 7.88 -6.15
CA GLN A 386 21.04 8.79 -5.72
C GLN A 386 20.67 9.75 -6.88
N GLY A 387 19.43 9.70 -7.38
CA GLY A 387 18.97 10.52 -8.51
C GLY A 387 18.22 9.79 -9.64
N SER A 388 18.34 8.45 -9.77
CA SER A 388 17.41 7.67 -10.60
C SER A 388 16.22 7.22 -9.76
N TYR A 389 15.10 7.91 -9.85
CA TYR A 389 13.87 7.65 -9.08
C TYR A 389 13.12 6.41 -9.55
N ASN A 390 13.85 5.31 -9.68
CA ASN A 390 13.38 4.05 -10.24
C ASN A 390 12.98 3.07 -9.12
N GLU A 391 13.02 3.50 -7.86
CA GLU A 391 12.70 2.69 -6.69
C GLU A 391 11.22 2.83 -6.31
N GLY A 392 10.67 1.78 -5.70
CA GLY A 392 9.30 1.82 -5.19
C GLY A 392 8.19 1.89 -6.25
N GLN A 393 8.42 1.38 -7.47
CA GLN A 393 7.35 1.15 -8.45
C GLN A 393 7.43 -0.26 -9.05
N GLN A 394 6.27 -0.82 -9.39
CA GLN A 394 6.15 -2.13 -10.04
C GLN A 394 4.99 -2.15 -11.03
N ALA A 395 5.04 -3.10 -11.96
CA ALA A 395 3.97 -3.35 -12.91
C ALA A 395 3.77 -4.86 -13.08
N LEU A 396 2.53 -5.30 -13.05
CA LEU A 396 2.13 -6.62 -13.52
C LEU A 396 1.59 -6.48 -14.93
N ILE A 397 2.35 -7.01 -15.88
CA ILE A 397 2.06 -6.93 -17.32
C ILE A 397 1.62 -8.28 -17.88
N GLY A 398 1.22 -8.31 -19.15
CA GLY A 398 0.86 -9.53 -19.85
C GLY A 398 -0.48 -10.12 -19.42
N ILE A 399 -1.31 -9.34 -18.75
CA ILE A 399 -2.62 -9.79 -18.24
C ILE A 399 -3.59 -9.90 -19.43
N LYS A 400 -3.75 -11.12 -19.95
CA LYS A 400 -4.75 -11.47 -20.95
C LYS A 400 -5.30 -12.88 -20.72
N PRO A 401 -6.52 -13.17 -21.20
CA PRO A 401 -6.98 -14.54 -21.35
C PRO A 401 -6.03 -15.34 -22.27
N PRO A 402 -5.96 -16.68 -22.13
CA PRO A 402 -5.18 -17.54 -23.02
C PRO A 402 -5.59 -17.42 -24.50
N ASP A 403 -4.62 -17.44 -25.42
CA ASP A 403 -4.87 -17.28 -26.88
C ASP A 403 -5.63 -18.46 -27.51
N ALA A 404 -5.55 -19.63 -26.90
CA ALA A 404 -6.31 -20.81 -27.27
C ALA A 404 -7.29 -21.14 -26.13
N SER A 405 -8.57 -21.25 -26.46
CA SER A 405 -9.54 -21.91 -25.58
C SER A 405 -8.99 -23.29 -25.22
N GLN A 406 -9.06 -23.68 -23.95
CA GLN A 406 -8.78 -25.07 -23.57
C GLN A 406 -9.64 -25.98 -24.44
N THR A 407 -8.99 -26.80 -25.26
CA THR A 407 -9.66 -27.64 -26.26
C THR A 407 -10.05 -29.01 -25.71
N TYR A 408 -9.68 -29.34 -24.48
CA TYR A 408 -10.25 -30.46 -23.74
C TYR A 408 -11.42 -29.94 -22.90
N GLN A 409 -12.44 -30.77 -22.70
CA GLN A 409 -13.62 -30.43 -21.92
C GLN A 409 -13.98 -31.67 -21.13
N LEU A 410 -13.72 -31.64 -19.81
CA LEU A 410 -14.01 -32.76 -18.95
C LEU A 410 -15.37 -32.56 -18.29
N GLU A 411 -16.17 -33.61 -18.34
CA GLU A 411 -17.53 -33.65 -17.82
C GLU A 411 -17.74 -34.93 -17.02
N ILE A 412 -18.61 -34.85 -16.01
CA ILE A 412 -19.09 -36.03 -15.28
C ILE A 412 -19.99 -36.81 -16.23
N TYR A 413 -19.58 -38.04 -16.53
CA TYR A 413 -20.27 -38.97 -17.42
C TYR A 413 -21.20 -39.94 -16.68
N ASP A 414 -20.89 -40.24 -15.41
CA ASP A 414 -21.69 -41.08 -14.53
C ASP A 414 -21.68 -40.48 -13.11
N ASP A 415 -22.74 -40.73 -12.33
CA ASP A 415 -22.96 -40.10 -11.03
C ASP A 415 -21.70 -40.15 -10.15
N VAL A 416 -21.42 -39.03 -9.48
CA VAL A 416 -20.45 -39.05 -8.37
C VAL A 416 -21.12 -39.79 -7.21
N GLU A 417 -20.61 -40.98 -6.92
CA GLU A 417 -21.15 -41.87 -5.88
C GLU A 417 -20.11 -42.15 -4.81
N THR A 418 -20.57 -42.45 -3.60
CA THR A 418 -19.74 -42.94 -2.50
C THR A 418 -20.13 -44.38 -2.17
N ASN A 419 -19.16 -45.20 -1.76
CA ASN A 419 -19.46 -46.51 -1.21
C ASN A 419 -20.12 -46.44 0.18
N LYS A 420 -20.04 -45.29 0.86
CA LYS A 420 -20.59 -45.04 2.21
C LYS A 420 -21.08 -43.59 2.30
N SER A 421 -22.37 -43.39 2.51
CA SER A 421 -22.96 -42.07 2.75
C SER A 421 -22.77 -41.58 4.20
N THR A 422 -22.46 -42.50 5.12
CA THR A 422 -22.14 -42.20 6.52
C THR A 422 -20.90 -43.00 6.91
N ILE A 423 -19.91 -42.35 7.53
CA ILE A 423 -18.65 -42.96 7.98
C ILE A 423 -18.35 -42.61 9.44
N ALA A 424 -17.66 -43.50 10.15
CA ALA A 424 -17.09 -43.15 11.44
C ALA A 424 -15.92 -42.16 11.28
N TYR A 425 -15.67 -41.33 12.29
CA TYR A 425 -14.53 -40.41 12.27
C TYR A 425 -13.19 -41.16 12.08
N GLY A 426 -12.43 -40.77 11.06
CA GLY A 426 -11.19 -41.45 10.65
C GLY A 426 -11.39 -42.75 9.86
N GLU A 427 -12.61 -43.11 9.46
CA GLU A 427 -12.88 -44.30 8.64
C GLU A 427 -12.62 -44.06 7.15
N GLY A 428 -11.96 -45.01 6.49
CA GLY A 428 -11.73 -44.99 5.05
C GLY A 428 -13.00 -45.19 4.21
N PHE A 429 -13.02 -44.53 3.05
CA PHE A 429 -14.12 -44.57 2.07
C PHE A 429 -13.57 -44.36 0.65
N SER A 430 -14.45 -44.52 -0.35
CA SER A 430 -14.10 -44.34 -1.75
C SER A 430 -15.20 -43.62 -2.52
N ILE A 431 -14.79 -42.77 -3.45
CA ILE A 431 -15.65 -42.05 -4.39
C ILE A 431 -15.47 -42.64 -5.78
N THR A 432 -16.58 -42.93 -6.46
CA THR A 432 -16.61 -43.48 -7.82
C THR A 432 -17.39 -42.58 -8.75
N THR A 433 -16.91 -42.43 -9.98
CA THR A 433 -17.58 -41.67 -11.05
C THR A 433 -17.02 -42.11 -12.41
N ASP A 434 -17.55 -41.60 -13.51
CA ASP A 434 -16.91 -41.67 -14.82
C ASP A 434 -16.74 -40.26 -15.40
N ILE A 435 -15.66 -40.06 -16.14
CA ILE A 435 -15.28 -38.76 -16.71
C ILE A 435 -15.21 -38.91 -18.22
N LEU A 436 -15.95 -38.06 -18.94
CA LEU A 436 -15.88 -37.93 -20.39
C LEU A 436 -14.96 -36.75 -20.73
N ASN A 437 -14.13 -36.92 -21.77
CA ASN A 437 -13.53 -35.78 -22.45
C ASN A 437 -14.33 -35.46 -23.72
N ASP A 438 -15.28 -34.53 -23.64
CA ASP A 438 -16.09 -34.06 -24.76
C ASP A 438 -15.36 -32.97 -25.60
N GLY A 439 -14.13 -32.64 -25.21
CA GLY A 439 -13.30 -31.70 -25.96
C GLY A 439 -12.76 -32.28 -27.26
N ASN A 440 -12.07 -31.44 -28.03
CA ASN A 440 -11.45 -31.77 -29.31
C ASN A 440 -10.00 -32.29 -29.20
N ASN A 441 -9.39 -32.25 -28.01
CA ASN A 441 -8.01 -32.68 -27.78
C ASN A 441 -7.90 -33.63 -26.58
N THR A 442 -6.81 -34.41 -26.53
CA THR A 442 -6.53 -35.31 -25.40
C THR A 442 -6.22 -34.49 -24.14
N PHE A 443 -6.89 -34.79 -23.03
CA PHE A 443 -6.53 -34.28 -21.71
C PHE A 443 -5.30 -35.02 -21.19
N SER A 444 -4.38 -34.30 -20.55
CA SER A 444 -3.27 -34.89 -19.79
C SER A 444 -2.99 -34.07 -18.53
N GLY A 445 -3.02 -34.73 -17.37
CA GLY A 445 -2.92 -34.06 -16.08
C GLY A 445 -3.22 -34.98 -14.92
N ASP A 446 -3.87 -34.46 -13.88
CA ASP A 446 -4.25 -35.19 -12.67
C ASP A 446 -5.77 -35.10 -12.46
N TYR A 447 -6.32 -36.07 -11.74
CA TYR A 447 -7.68 -36.00 -11.18
C TYR A 447 -7.64 -35.98 -9.66
N SER A 448 -8.69 -35.45 -9.04
CA SER A 448 -8.89 -35.55 -7.59
C SER A 448 -10.36 -35.54 -7.23
N ALA A 449 -10.72 -36.23 -6.15
CA ALA A 449 -11.92 -35.93 -5.38
C ALA A 449 -11.53 -35.01 -4.21
N ALA A 450 -12.22 -33.87 -4.07
CA ALA A 450 -11.94 -32.84 -3.08
C ALA A 450 -13.16 -32.62 -2.18
N ILE A 451 -12.91 -32.52 -0.88
CA ILE A 451 -13.91 -32.44 0.18
C ILE A 451 -14.09 -30.98 0.59
N PHE A 452 -15.35 -30.57 0.73
CA PHE A 452 -15.76 -29.26 1.20
C PHE A 452 -16.75 -29.42 2.36
N ASP A 453 -16.68 -28.49 3.32
CA ASP A 453 -17.66 -28.43 4.40
C ASP A 453 -18.97 -27.75 3.97
N GLU A 454 -19.90 -27.57 4.90
CA GLU A 454 -21.20 -26.92 4.67
C GLU A 454 -21.10 -25.45 4.20
N ASN A 455 -19.94 -24.80 4.39
CA ASN A 455 -19.66 -23.43 3.98
C ASN A 455 -18.88 -23.37 2.64
N ASP A 456 -18.79 -24.49 1.92
CA ASP A 456 -17.97 -24.65 0.71
C ASP A 456 -16.48 -24.35 0.93
N ALA A 457 -15.98 -24.45 2.17
CA ALA A 457 -14.57 -24.32 2.48
C ALA A 457 -13.87 -25.67 2.22
N PHE A 458 -12.70 -25.61 1.59
CA PHE A 458 -11.93 -26.83 1.31
C PHE A 458 -11.41 -27.47 2.59
N VAL A 459 -11.54 -28.79 2.68
CA VAL A 459 -11.16 -29.60 3.84
C VAL A 459 -9.92 -30.44 3.52
N ASP A 460 -10.01 -31.31 2.51
CA ASP A 460 -8.94 -32.21 2.11
C ASP A 460 -9.21 -32.86 0.75
N PHE A 461 -8.23 -33.58 0.21
CA PHE A 461 -8.41 -34.47 -0.93
C PHE A 461 -8.67 -35.91 -0.47
N VAL A 462 -9.62 -36.59 -1.11
CA VAL A 462 -9.77 -38.05 -0.95
C VAL A 462 -8.54 -38.75 -1.52
N GLU A 463 -8.20 -38.44 -2.77
CA GLU A 463 -7.03 -38.95 -3.47
C GLU A 463 -6.72 -38.05 -4.67
N ILE A 464 -5.44 -37.84 -4.97
CA ILE A 464 -4.97 -37.27 -6.23
C ILE A 464 -4.44 -38.41 -7.11
N ILE A 465 -5.02 -38.60 -8.28
CA ILE A 465 -4.57 -39.58 -9.28
C ILE A 465 -3.73 -38.84 -10.31
N PRO A 466 -2.38 -39.01 -10.32
CA PRO A 466 -1.52 -38.20 -11.15
C PRO A 466 -1.32 -38.78 -12.56
N ASN A 467 -0.94 -37.92 -13.51
CA ASN A 467 -0.51 -38.30 -14.87
C ASN A 467 -1.54 -39.13 -15.68
N VAL A 468 -2.82 -38.83 -15.52
CA VAL A 468 -3.90 -39.43 -16.33
C VAL A 468 -3.91 -38.82 -17.73
N SER A 469 -4.44 -39.58 -18.69
CA SER A 469 -4.61 -39.14 -20.07
C SER A 469 -5.94 -39.65 -20.62
N LEU A 470 -6.78 -38.76 -21.13
CA LEU A 470 -8.09 -39.09 -21.67
C LEU A 470 -8.28 -38.51 -23.08
N GLN A 471 -8.43 -39.39 -24.07
CA GLN A 471 -8.60 -38.99 -25.47
C GLN A 471 -9.94 -38.28 -25.70
N SER A 472 -9.98 -37.37 -26.68
CA SER A 472 -11.21 -36.70 -27.12
C SER A 472 -12.28 -37.73 -27.54
N GLY A 473 -13.49 -37.60 -26.99
CA GLY A 473 -14.63 -38.47 -27.21
C GLY A 473 -14.59 -39.80 -26.43
N TYR A 474 -13.68 -39.95 -25.46
CA TYR A 474 -13.56 -41.16 -24.63
C TYR A 474 -13.94 -40.88 -23.17
N HIS A 475 -14.44 -41.93 -22.53
CA HIS A 475 -14.69 -42.05 -21.09
C HIS A 475 -14.14 -43.40 -20.60
N TYR A 476 -14.15 -43.67 -19.29
CA TYR A 476 -13.57 -44.88 -18.72
C TYR A 476 -14.56 -46.03 -18.70
N THR A 477 -14.20 -47.20 -19.24
CA THR A 477 -15.11 -48.37 -19.28
C THR A 477 -15.54 -48.88 -17.90
N ASN A 478 -14.77 -48.61 -16.84
CA ASN A 478 -15.07 -49.00 -15.47
C ASN A 478 -15.11 -47.79 -14.51
N GLY A 479 -15.26 -46.57 -15.04
CA GLY A 479 -15.13 -45.35 -14.26
C GLY A 479 -13.73 -45.17 -13.64
N ILE A 480 -13.67 -44.28 -12.65
CA ILE A 480 -12.52 -43.96 -11.81
C ILE A 480 -12.96 -44.06 -10.35
N THR A 481 -12.02 -44.48 -9.50
CA THR A 481 -12.22 -44.54 -8.04
C THR A 481 -11.12 -43.74 -7.35
N PHE A 482 -11.52 -42.88 -6.42
CA PHE A 482 -10.66 -42.17 -5.48
C PHE A 482 -10.84 -42.81 -4.10
N SER A 483 -9.78 -43.22 -3.42
CA SER A 483 -9.87 -43.90 -2.11
C SER A 483 -8.95 -43.31 -1.06
N THR A 484 -9.43 -43.28 0.18
CA THR A 484 -8.63 -42.94 1.36
C THR A 484 -8.76 -44.01 2.43
N ASP A 485 -7.71 -44.25 3.20
CA ASP A 485 -7.75 -45.10 4.40
C ASP A 485 -8.45 -44.41 5.59
N GLY A 486 -8.72 -43.11 5.48
CA GLY A 486 -9.40 -42.28 6.48
C GLY A 486 -8.79 -40.88 6.56
N LEU A 487 -9.60 -39.87 6.88
CA LEU A 487 -9.17 -38.47 6.97
C LEU A 487 -9.60 -37.88 8.30
N LEU A 488 -8.62 -37.47 9.13
CA LEU A 488 -8.89 -36.83 10.43
C LEU A 488 -9.33 -35.37 10.30
N THR A 489 -9.08 -34.76 9.14
CA THR A 489 -9.51 -33.41 8.76
C THR A 489 -11.03 -33.31 8.56
N MET A 490 -11.69 -34.43 8.25
CA MET A 490 -13.15 -34.56 8.22
C MET A 490 -13.70 -34.79 9.63
N LEU A 491 -13.80 -33.73 10.43
CA LEU A 491 -14.46 -33.73 11.74
C LEU A 491 -15.92 -34.25 11.65
N PRO A 492 -16.53 -34.75 12.73
CA PRO A 492 -17.94 -35.12 12.70
C PRO A 492 -18.82 -33.97 12.17
N GLY A 493 -19.66 -34.24 11.16
CA GLY A 493 -20.36 -33.22 10.38
C GLY A 493 -20.70 -33.67 8.96
N GLU A 494 -21.27 -32.76 8.17
CA GLU A 494 -21.70 -33.00 6.80
C GLU A 494 -20.69 -32.42 5.80
N TYR A 495 -20.37 -33.19 4.76
CA TYR A 495 -19.41 -32.81 3.74
C TYR A 495 -19.95 -33.04 2.35
N ARG A 496 -19.51 -32.19 1.41
CA ARG A 496 -19.73 -32.34 -0.02
C ARG A 496 -18.44 -32.65 -0.74
N ILE A 497 -18.47 -33.64 -1.63
CA ILE A 497 -17.31 -34.06 -2.40
C ILE A 497 -17.56 -33.81 -3.88
N HIS A 498 -16.62 -33.10 -4.50
CA HIS A 498 -16.62 -32.75 -5.91
C HIS A 498 -15.40 -33.34 -6.61
N ILE A 499 -15.51 -33.55 -7.91
CA ILE A 499 -14.41 -34.06 -8.74
C ILE A 499 -13.72 -32.90 -9.43
N PHE A 500 -12.40 -32.95 -9.43
CA PHE A 500 -11.52 -31.96 -10.01
C PHE A 500 -10.54 -32.61 -10.98
N TYR A 501 -10.08 -31.81 -11.94
CA TYR A 501 -8.92 -32.13 -12.75
C TYR A 501 -7.92 -30.99 -12.72
N ARG A 502 -6.66 -31.30 -12.97
CA ARG A 502 -5.59 -30.32 -13.15
C ARG A 502 -4.78 -30.69 -14.37
N PRO A 503 -4.77 -29.88 -15.45
CA PRO A 503 -3.89 -30.11 -16.59
C PRO A 503 -2.42 -30.14 -16.16
N THR A 504 -1.54 -30.81 -16.91
CA THR A 504 -0.10 -30.80 -16.62
C THR A 504 0.43 -29.36 -16.56
N GLY A 505 0.90 -28.92 -15.39
CA GLY A 505 1.35 -27.53 -15.16
C GLY A 505 0.24 -26.49 -15.03
N GLY A 506 -1.03 -26.90 -14.98
CA GLY A 506 -2.20 -26.03 -14.78
C GLY A 506 -2.74 -26.06 -13.35
N ASN A 507 -3.95 -25.52 -13.15
CA ASN A 507 -4.63 -25.42 -11.86
C ASN A 507 -5.81 -26.40 -11.75
N TRP A 508 -6.27 -26.65 -10.51
CA TRP A 508 -7.45 -27.47 -10.28
C TRP A 508 -8.70 -26.82 -10.87
N VAL A 509 -9.56 -27.62 -11.50
CA VAL A 509 -10.82 -27.19 -12.11
C VAL A 509 -11.88 -28.20 -11.75
N GLY A 510 -13.01 -27.74 -11.19
CA GLY A 510 -14.14 -28.61 -10.87
C GLY A 510 -14.79 -29.13 -12.15
N ILE A 511 -14.92 -30.45 -12.27
CA ILE A 511 -15.69 -31.14 -13.32
C ILE A 511 -17.17 -31.02 -12.98
N LYS A 512 -17.98 -30.64 -13.95
CA LYS A 512 -19.44 -30.51 -13.80
C LYS A 512 -20.14 -31.60 -14.61
N ALA A 513 -21.36 -31.95 -14.19
CA ALA A 513 -22.29 -32.69 -15.03
C ALA A 513 -22.57 -31.88 -16.29
N ASP A 514 -22.82 -32.57 -17.42
CA ASP A 514 -23.20 -31.92 -18.67
C ASP A 514 -24.41 -31.01 -18.42
N PHE A 515 -24.34 -29.77 -18.89
CA PHE A 515 -25.41 -28.79 -18.80
C PHE A 515 -26.74 -29.29 -19.42
N TRP A 516 -26.67 -30.24 -20.36
CA TRP A 516 -27.85 -30.85 -20.99
C TRP A 516 -28.33 -32.12 -20.30
N ASP A 517 -27.56 -32.69 -19.37
CA ASP A 517 -27.95 -33.86 -18.57
C ASP A 517 -28.28 -33.45 -17.13
N PHE A 518 -29.57 -33.19 -16.88
CA PHE A 518 -30.06 -32.86 -15.54
C PHE A 518 -30.18 -34.09 -14.61
N LEU A 519 -29.75 -35.28 -15.05
CA LEU A 519 -29.88 -36.52 -14.29
C LEU A 519 -28.58 -36.97 -13.64
N THR A 520 -27.43 -36.40 -14.01
CA THR A 520 -26.12 -36.77 -13.46
C THR A 520 -25.74 -35.85 -12.29
N SER A 521 -25.37 -36.44 -11.14
CA SER A 521 -24.86 -35.69 -9.98
C SER A 521 -23.36 -35.43 -10.10
N ASP A 522 -22.94 -34.16 -9.99
CA ASP A 522 -21.53 -33.73 -10.01
C ASP A 522 -20.89 -33.63 -8.62
N TYR A 523 -21.60 -34.13 -7.60
CA TYR A 523 -21.15 -34.24 -6.23
C TYR A 523 -21.83 -35.39 -5.49
N VAL A 524 -21.27 -35.71 -4.32
CA VAL A 524 -21.90 -36.59 -3.34
C VAL A 524 -21.72 -36.01 -1.95
N ASP A 525 -22.72 -36.18 -1.10
CA ASP A 525 -22.67 -35.79 0.30
C ASP A 525 -22.27 -36.99 1.18
N ILE A 526 -21.45 -36.75 2.22
CA ILE A 526 -21.03 -37.74 3.22
C ILE A 526 -21.19 -37.15 4.62
N GLU A 527 -21.83 -37.91 5.50
CA GLU A 527 -21.94 -37.62 6.93
C GLU A 527 -20.82 -38.34 7.70
N VAL A 528 -20.08 -37.60 8.54
CA VAL A 528 -19.11 -38.17 9.47
C VAL A 528 -19.69 -38.18 10.88
N VAL A 529 -19.68 -39.35 11.52
CA VAL A 529 -20.20 -39.55 12.88
C VAL A 529 -19.12 -40.09 13.81
N HIS A 530 -19.19 -39.72 15.08
CA HIS A 530 -18.34 -40.32 16.12
C HIS A 530 -19.15 -40.53 17.38
N GLU A 531 -20.04 -41.53 17.41
CA GLU A 531 -20.84 -41.81 18.59
C GLU A 531 -20.02 -42.59 19.64
N ASN A 532 -20.15 -42.22 20.91
CA ASN A 532 -19.62 -43.00 22.03
C ASN A 532 -20.60 -42.96 23.22
N ILE A 533 -20.59 -43.97 24.07
CA ILE A 533 -21.43 -44.02 25.28
C ILE A 533 -21.10 -42.89 26.26
N ILE A 534 -19.86 -42.40 26.26
CA ILE A 534 -19.47 -41.13 26.87
C ILE A 534 -19.34 -40.12 25.73
N SER A 535 -20.21 -39.11 25.71
CA SER A 535 -20.27 -38.12 24.62
C SER A 535 -20.39 -36.70 25.14
N LEU A 536 -19.97 -35.73 24.33
CA LEU A 536 -20.20 -34.32 24.62
C LEU A 536 -21.70 -34.02 24.78
N TYR A 537 -22.01 -33.16 25.75
CA TYR A 537 -23.34 -32.63 26.04
C TYR A 537 -23.39 -31.09 25.93
N SER A 538 -22.28 -30.47 25.55
CA SER A 538 -22.18 -29.08 25.11
C SER A 538 -21.10 -28.94 24.05
N THR A 539 -21.03 -27.78 23.41
CA THR A 539 -19.86 -27.37 22.63
C THR A 539 -18.60 -27.35 23.50
N ILE A 540 -17.45 -27.55 22.87
CA ILE A 540 -16.14 -27.25 23.48
C ILE A 540 -15.98 -25.73 23.40
N ASP A 541 -16.37 -25.04 24.47
CA ASP A 541 -16.31 -23.58 24.55
C ASP A 541 -14.89 -23.17 24.93
N VAL A 542 -14.16 -22.64 23.96
CA VAL A 542 -12.88 -21.98 24.20
C VAL A 542 -13.17 -20.62 24.86
N LEU A 543 -12.83 -20.50 26.14
CA LEU A 543 -13.09 -19.30 26.94
C LEU A 543 -11.98 -18.25 26.83
N THR A 544 -10.81 -18.62 26.29
CA THR A 544 -9.75 -17.67 25.94
C THR A 544 -10.12 -17.01 24.61
N GLU A 545 -10.26 -15.69 24.59
CA GLU A 545 -10.59 -14.94 23.36
C GLU A 545 -9.44 -15.03 22.34
N ASP A 546 -8.22 -14.70 22.76
CA ASP A 546 -7.04 -14.74 21.89
C ASP A 546 -6.14 -15.94 22.18
N LEU A 547 -5.97 -16.80 21.18
CA LEU A 547 -5.21 -18.03 21.29
C LEU A 547 -3.79 -17.86 20.81
N TYR A 548 -2.85 -17.76 21.74
CA TYR A 548 -1.43 -17.62 21.42
C TYR A 548 -0.61 -18.87 21.70
N ASN A 549 0.43 -19.04 20.89
CA ASN A 549 1.36 -20.16 20.86
C ASN A 549 2.32 -20.23 22.09
N GLU A 550 2.22 -19.26 23.01
CA GLU A 550 2.85 -19.27 24.34
C GLU A 550 1.88 -18.80 25.45
N GLY A 551 0.57 -18.79 25.16
CA GLY A 551 -0.47 -18.20 25.99
C GLY A 551 -1.10 -19.17 27.01
N SER A 552 -2.22 -18.73 27.61
CA SER A 552 -3.09 -19.59 28.42
C SER A 552 -4.30 -20.04 27.63
N LEU A 553 -4.74 -21.28 27.85
CA LEU A 553 -5.96 -21.82 27.24
C LEU A 553 -6.90 -22.30 28.34
N SER A 554 -8.11 -21.75 28.36
CA SER A 554 -9.20 -22.17 29.23
C SER A 554 -10.37 -22.65 28.37
N ILE A 555 -10.87 -23.84 28.67
CA ILE A 555 -11.94 -24.48 27.91
C ILE A 555 -13.02 -24.93 28.88
N LYS A 556 -14.28 -24.75 28.50
CA LYS A 556 -15.42 -25.30 29.21
C LYS A 556 -16.23 -26.21 28.29
N LEU A 557 -16.63 -27.36 28.82
CA LEU A 557 -17.47 -28.33 28.11
C LEU A 557 -18.31 -29.12 29.11
N ASP A 558 -19.31 -29.85 28.63
CA ASP A 558 -20.09 -30.81 29.40
C ASP A 558 -20.10 -32.17 28.69
N VAL A 559 -20.24 -33.23 29.48
CA VAL A 559 -20.17 -34.63 29.05
C VAL A 559 -21.34 -35.39 29.64
N ALA A 560 -22.00 -36.19 28.81
CA ALA A 560 -23.04 -37.11 29.21
C ALA A 560 -22.53 -38.56 29.21
N ASN A 561 -22.97 -39.33 30.21
CA ASN A 561 -22.80 -40.77 30.28
C ASN A 561 -24.13 -41.42 29.90
N TYR A 562 -24.20 -41.98 28.68
CA TYR A 562 -25.35 -42.74 28.19
C TYR A 562 -25.29 -44.23 28.54
N TYR A 563 -24.28 -44.66 29.31
CA TYR A 563 -24.17 -46.02 29.77
C TYR A 563 -25.09 -46.30 30.98
N SER A 564 -25.35 -47.58 31.20
CA SER A 564 -26.20 -48.05 32.31
C SER A 564 -25.51 -48.04 33.67
N GLU A 565 -24.19 -47.80 33.72
CA GLU A 565 -23.38 -47.76 34.93
C GLU A 565 -22.69 -46.40 35.10
N ASP A 566 -22.31 -46.07 36.33
CA ASP A 566 -21.56 -44.85 36.63
C ASP A 566 -20.16 -44.92 35.99
N PHE A 567 -19.77 -43.85 35.29
CA PHE A 567 -18.41 -43.69 34.79
C PHE A 567 -17.47 -43.37 35.96
N SER A 568 -16.30 -44.00 35.95
CA SER A 568 -15.16 -43.72 36.83
C SER A 568 -13.88 -43.82 36.01
N GLY A 569 -13.08 -42.75 36.02
CA GLY A 569 -11.83 -42.74 35.27
C GLY A 569 -11.20 -41.36 35.07
N ILE A 570 -10.64 -41.14 33.89
CA ILE A 570 -9.91 -39.93 33.51
C ILE A 570 -10.64 -39.21 32.37
N MET A 571 -10.64 -37.88 32.40
CA MET A 571 -10.97 -37.04 31.25
C MET A 571 -9.78 -36.14 30.92
N ASP A 572 -9.36 -36.12 29.66
CA ASP A 572 -8.17 -35.41 29.19
C ASP A 572 -8.54 -34.51 28.02
N VAL A 573 -8.08 -33.26 28.04
CA VAL A 573 -8.16 -32.37 26.90
C VAL A 573 -6.76 -32.12 26.38
N SER A 574 -6.52 -32.46 25.11
CA SER A 574 -5.21 -32.40 24.47
C SER A 574 -5.29 -31.83 23.06
N LEU A 575 -4.15 -31.27 22.60
CA LEU A 575 -3.92 -30.80 21.24
C LEU A 575 -3.24 -31.88 20.40
N TYR A 576 -3.65 -31.94 19.14
CA TYR A 576 -3.09 -32.79 18.11
C TYR A 576 -2.84 -31.97 16.84
N ASN A 577 -1.82 -32.32 16.06
CA ASN A 577 -1.64 -31.75 14.72
C ASN A 577 -2.70 -32.31 13.76
N LEU A 578 -2.74 -31.81 12.52
CA LEU A 578 -3.73 -32.21 11.52
C LEU A 578 -3.55 -33.66 11.06
N GLU A 579 -2.37 -34.25 11.28
CA GLU A 579 -2.06 -35.67 11.08
C GLU A 579 -2.54 -36.55 12.25
N GLY A 580 -3.08 -35.96 13.32
CA GLY A 580 -3.57 -36.68 14.51
C GLY A 580 -2.49 -37.08 15.51
N GLU A 581 -1.28 -36.55 15.37
CA GLU A 581 -0.19 -36.77 16.31
C GLU A 581 -0.34 -35.85 17.52
N PHE A 582 -0.08 -36.40 18.71
CA PHE A 582 -0.15 -35.64 19.96
C PHE A 582 0.86 -34.48 19.99
N VAL A 583 0.39 -33.31 20.45
CA VAL A 583 1.19 -32.08 20.55
C VAL A 583 1.37 -31.67 22.01
N ALA A 584 0.27 -31.43 22.73
CA ALA A 584 0.32 -30.95 24.12
C ALA A 584 -0.96 -31.28 24.88
N THR A 585 -0.84 -31.60 26.17
CA THR A 585 -1.99 -31.74 27.07
C THR A 585 -2.37 -30.38 27.63
N ILE A 586 -3.67 -30.05 27.60
CA ILE A 586 -4.22 -28.86 28.26
C ILE A 586 -4.38 -29.14 29.75
N GLU A 587 -5.18 -30.15 30.09
CA GLU A 587 -5.32 -30.63 31.46
C GLU A 587 -5.89 -32.06 31.45
N GLU A 588 -5.36 -32.89 32.34
CA GLU A 588 -5.90 -34.21 32.65
C GLU A 588 -6.58 -34.19 34.03
N LYS A 589 -7.84 -34.61 34.09
CA LYS A 589 -8.59 -34.78 35.33
C LYS A 589 -8.74 -36.26 35.67
N THR A 590 -8.09 -36.67 36.75
CA THR A 590 -8.13 -38.06 37.23
C THR A 590 -9.21 -38.29 38.29
N GLY A 591 -9.76 -39.50 38.36
CA GLY A 591 -10.75 -39.88 39.38
C GLY A 591 -12.10 -39.18 39.18
N VAL A 592 -12.44 -38.86 37.94
CA VAL A 592 -13.71 -38.26 37.54
C VAL A 592 -14.80 -39.32 37.66
N THR A 593 -15.90 -38.98 38.33
CA THR A 593 -17.09 -39.84 38.43
C THR A 593 -18.31 -39.15 37.82
N LEU A 594 -19.05 -39.86 36.97
CA LEU A 594 -20.28 -39.34 36.34
C LEU A 594 -21.38 -40.41 36.38
N CYS A 595 -22.54 -40.07 36.95
CA CYS A 595 -23.64 -41.02 37.13
C CYS A 595 -24.15 -41.63 35.82
N SER A 596 -24.72 -42.83 35.89
CA SER A 596 -25.39 -43.47 34.75
C SER A 596 -26.53 -42.59 34.21
N ASN A 597 -26.67 -42.49 32.88
CA ASN A 597 -27.72 -41.73 32.20
C ASN A 597 -27.85 -40.27 32.67
N CYS A 598 -26.73 -39.60 32.95
CA CYS A 598 -26.68 -38.22 33.41
C CYS A 598 -25.53 -37.45 32.75
N HIS A 599 -25.46 -36.14 33.00
CA HIS A 599 -24.38 -35.23 32.58
C HIS A 599 -24.00 -34.32 33.77
N PHE A 600 -22.94 -33.51 33.66
CA PHE A 600 -22.56 -32.62 34.76
C PHE A 600 -23.52 -31.43 34.86
N SER A 601 -23.85 -31.01 36.09
CA SER A 601 -24.72 -29.84 36.29
C SER A 601 -24.07 -28.52 35.86
N ASP A 602 -22.74 -28.43 36.00
CA ASP A 602 -21.97 -27.19 35.79
C ASP A 602 -20.90 -27.31 34.68
N GLY A 603 -20.86 -28.48 34.02
CA GLY A 603 -19.80 -28.87 33.09
C GLY A 603 -18.44 -29.10 33.78
N LEU A 604 -17.41 -29.18 32.96
CA LEU A 604 -16.00 -29.29 33.33
C LEU A 604 -15.21 -28.15 32.70
N THR A 605 -14.17 -27.70 33.40
CA THR A 605 -13.25 -26.67 32.90
C THR A 605 -11.83 -27.22 32.88
N PHE A 606 -11.16 -27.09 31.74
CA PHE A 606 -9.78 -27.52 31.51
C PHE A 606 -8.91 -26.29 31.26
N THR A 607 -7.78 -26.18 31.96
CA THR A 607 -6.91 -24.99 31.84
C THR A 607 -5.43 -25.32 31.78
N THR A 608 -4.71 -24.63 30.90
CA THR A 608 -3.23 -24.52 30.94
C THR A 608 -2.82 -23.04 30.96
N SER A 609 -1.74 -22.73 31.68
CA SER A 609 -1.18 -21.37 31.77
C SER A 609 0.01 -21.13 30.86
N ASN A 610 0.49 -22.14 30.14
CA ASN A 610 1.61 -22.01 29.21
C ASN A 610 1.51 -23.07 28.10
N LEU A 611 0.82 -22.69 27.03
CA LEU A 611 0.65 -23.48 25.83
C LEU A 611 1.85 -23.25 24.91
N ASN A 612 3.03 -23.79 25.25
CA ASN A 612 4.26 -23.63 24.45
C ASN A 612 4.27 -24.55 23.22
N VAL A 613 3.56 -24.14 22.17
CA VAL A 613 3.33 -24.89 20.93
C VAL A 613 3.62 -23.95 19.75
N PRO A 614 4.14 -24.40 18.59
CA PRO A 614 4.27 -23.50 17.43
C PRO A 614 2.92 -22.91 16.97
N PRO A 615 2.88 -21.70 16.38
CA PRO A 615 1.64 -21.19 15.80
C PRO A 615 1.17 -22.11 14.66
N GLY A 616 -0.14 -22.22 14.49
CA GLY A 616 -0.76 -23.11 13.49
C GLY A 616 -2.16 -23.60 13.88
N THR A 617 -2.76 -24.38 13.00
CA THR A 617 -4.07 -25.01 13.23
C THR A 617 -3.89 -26.38 13.89
N TYR A 618 -4.63 -26.64 14.96
CA TYR A 618 -4.58 -27.89 15.72
C TYR A 618 -5.99 -28.45 15.95
N PHE A 619 -6.08 -29.75 16.15
CA PHE A 619 -7.27 -30.35 16.76
C PHE A 619 -7.20 -30.21 18.27
N LEU A 620 -8.27 -29.72 18.87
CA LEU A 620 -8.51 -29.74 20.31
C LEU A 620 -9.53 -30.85 20.60
N ALA A 621 -9.08 -31.89 21.30
CA ALA A 621 -9.86 -33.10 21.51
C ALA A 621 -10.08 -33.37 23.00
N LEU A 622 -11.30 -33.77 23.34
CA LEU A 622 -11.61 -34.39 24.63
C LEU A 622 -11.49 -35.91 24.51
N LEU A 623 -10.68 -36.52 25.36
CA LEU A 623 -10.58 -37.96 25.54
C LEU A 623 -11.13 -38.36 26.90
N HIS A 624 -11.60 -39.59 27.00
CA HIS A 624 -11.93 -40.22 28.28
C HIS A 624 -11.25 -41.59 28.38
N GLN A 625 -11.01 -42.03 29.61
CA GLN A 625 -10.48 -43.35 29.89
C GLN A 625 -11.23 -43.93 31.07
N TRP A 626 -11.79 -45.13 30.93
CA TRP A 626 -12.38 -45.87 32.05
C TRP A 626 -11.27 -46.45 32.95
N ASP A 627 -11.53 -46.59 34.24
CA ASP A 627 -10.59 -47.21 35.17
C ASP A 627 -10.14 -48.61 34.68
N GLY A 628 -8.86 -48.71 34.30
CA GLY A 628 -8.24 -49.95 33.82
C GLY A 628 -8.37 -50.23 32.32
N TYR A 629 -8.85 -49.28 31.51
CA TYR A 629 -8.97 -49.37 30.05
C TYR A 629 -8.07 -48.34 29.35
N ASP A 630 -8.05 -48.33 28.02
CA ASP A 630 -7.29 -47.35 27.22
C ASP A 630 -8.09 -46.04 27.01
N TYR A 631 -7.42 -44.98 26.57
CA TYR A 631 -8.09 -43.73 26.21
C TYR A 631 -8.92 -43.90 24.93
N GLU A 632 -10.08 -43.27 24.92
CA GLU A 632 -10.98 -43.17 23.78
C GLU A 632 -11.30 -41.70 23.51
N LEU A 633 -11.47 -41.35 22.24
CA LEU A 633 -12.02 -40.05 21.86
C LEU A 633 -13.48 -39.99 22.35
N THR A 634 -13.80 -38.98 23.17
CA THR A 634 -15.17 -38.77 23.65
C THR A 634 -16.11 -38.51 22.49
N GLY A 635 -17.31 -39.09 22.53
CA GLY A 635 -18.24 -39.06 21.41
C GLY A 635 -18.73 -37.66 21.06
N SER A 636 -19.01 -37.48 19.79
CA SER A 636 -19.75 -36.35 19.22
C SER A 636 -21.24 -36.65 19.15
N THR A 637 -22.03 -35.59 19.10
CA THR A 637 -23.45 -35.63 18.73
C THR A 637 -23.66 -34.80 17.48
N SER A 638 -24.87 -34.81 16.90
CA SER A 638 -25.21 -33.94 15.76
C SER A 638 -25.05 -32.43 16.05
N THR A 639 -24.95 -32.04 17.33
CA THR A 639 -24.81 -30.64 17.76
C THR A 639 -23.47 -30.32 18.42
N PHE A 640 -22.78 -31.32 18.95
CA PHE A 640 -21.56 -31.13 19.76
C PHE A 640 -20.44 -31.98 19.18
N ILE A 641 -19.48 -31.31 18.57
CA ILE A 641 -18.42 -31.95 17.77
C ILE A 641 -17.14 -32.09 18.59
N ASN A 642 -16.50 -33.25 18.46
CA ASN A 642 -15.20 -33.58 19.04
C ASN A 642 -14.41 -34.45 18.04
N PRO A 643 -13.19 -34.05 17.63
CA PRO A 643 -12.49 -32.82 18.04
C PRO A 643 -13.03 -31.56 17.36
N ILE A 644 -12.59 -30.39 17.83
CA ILE A 644 -12.75 -29.11 17.12
C ILE A 644 -11.40 -28.60 16.59
N LYS A 645 -11.40 -27.74 15.57
CA LYS A 645 -10.19 -27.01 15.14
C LYS A 645 -10.02 -25.75 15.98
N ILE A 646 -8.80 -25.49 16.42
CA ILE A 646 -8.38 -24.19 16.97
C ILE A 646 -7.16 -23.67 16.21
N VAL A 647 -6.97 -22.36 16.18
CA VAL A 647 -5.80 -21.72 15.56
C VAL A 647 -5.00 -21.04 16.66
N LEU A 648 -3.72 -21.40 16.78
CA LEU A 648 -2.76 -20.71 17.65
C LEU A 648 -2.01 -19.67 16.83
N GLN A 649 -2.06 -18.43 17.28
CA GLN A 649 -1.38 -17.29 16.68
C GLN A 649 -0.08 -17.00 17.42
N VAL A 650 0.82 -16.22 16.79
CA VAL A 650 1.94 -15.64 17.51
C VAL A 650 1.39 -14.54 18.44
N PRO A 651 1.83 -14.45 19.72
CA PRO A 651 1.47 -13.34 20.58
C PRO A 651 1.70 -12.00 19.86
N PRO A 652 0.77 -11.03 19.96
CA PRO A 652 1.04 -9.69 19.52
C PRO A 652 2.28 -9.19 20.27
N LEU A 653 3.03 -8.33 19.61
CA LEU A 653 4.09 -7.63 20.32
C LEU A 653 3.44 -6.82 21.44
N ASN A 654 4.05 -6.82 22.62
CA ASN A 654 3.58 -5.93 23.67
C ASN A 654 3.99 -4.50 23.30
N PRO A 655 3.15 -3.49 23.63
CA PRO A 655 3.56 -2.10 23.54
C PRO A 655 4.93 -1.93 24.19
N ASP A 656 5.82 -1.18 23.54
CA ASP A 656 7.15 -0.98 24.07
C ASP A 656 7.17 -0.02 25.28
N LEU A 657 8.36 0.41 25.71
CA LEU A 657 8.49 1.27 26.89
C LEU A 657 8.13 2.74 26.66
N TYR A 658 7.94 3.14 25.41
CA TYR A 658 7.66 4.51 24.96
C TYR A 658 6.15 4.79 24.91
N GLU A 659 5.35 3.74 25.00
CA GLU A 659 3.90 3.80 24.93
C GLU A 659 3.22 4.41 26.19
N ASN A 660 2.11 5.14 26.06
CA ASN A 660 1.36 5.44 24.84
C ASN A 660 1.98 6.61 24.07
N ASN A 661 2.41 6.40 22.82
CA ASN A 661 2.97 7.45 21.95
C ASN A 661 2.41 7.40 20.51
N ASP A 662 1.19 6.88 20.33
CA ASP A 662 0.48 6.75 19.05
C ASP A 662 0.01 8.06 18.38
N ASP A 663 0.11 9.19 19.09
CA ASP A 663 -0.37 10.50 18.62
C ASP A 663 0.65 11.60 18.94
N TYR A 664 0.66 12.64 18.12
CA TYR A 664 1.50 13.83 18.33
C TYR A 664 1.37 14.41 19.75
N THR A 665 0.16 14.44 20.31
CA THR A 665 -0.11 14.98 21.65
C THR A 665 0.44 14.11 22.78
N ASP A 666 0.71 12.84 22.51
CA ASP A 666 1.22 11.84 23.44
C ASP A 666 2.69 11.47 23.16
N ALA A 667 3.38 12.22 22.30
CA ALA A 667 4.77 11.95 21.91
C ALA A 667 5.72 11.75 23.11
N TYR A 668 6.46 10.65 23.10
CA TYR A 668 7.37 10.30 24.18
C TYR A 668 8.57 11.26 24.23
N SER A 669 8.78 11.93 25.37
CA SER A 669 9.88 12.88 25.54
C SER A 669 11.21 12.17 25.78
N LEU A 670 12.08 12.21 24.78
CA LEU A 670 13.45 11.71 24.83
C LEU A 670 14.40 12.76 25.41
N THR A 671 15.30 12.34 26.31
CA THR A 671 16.27 13.25 26.95
C THR A 671 17.63 13.20 26.25
N ALA A 672 18.05 14.32 25.65
CA ALA A 672 19.38 14.51 25.08
C ALA A 672 20.42 14.88 26.15
N ASN A 673 21.32 13.96 26.48
CA ASN A 673 22.40 14.18 27.45
C ASN A 673 23.71 14.55 26.75
N PHE A 674 24.08 15.82 26.78
CA PHE A 674 25.27 16.32 26.09
C PHE A 674 26.56 16.06 26.86
N SER A 675 27.52 15.41 26.20
CA SER A 675 28.93 15.38 26.59
C SER A 675 29.69 16.36 25.70
N SER A 676 30.17 17.46 26.29
CA SER A 676 30.55 18.69 25.59
C SER A 676 29.40 19.25 24.74
N ASP A 677 29.46 19.00 23.45
CA ASP A 677 28.61 19.58 22.41
C ASP A 677 27.93 18.50 21.56
N MET A 678 28.11 17.22 21.93
CA MET A 678 27.50 16.08 21.26
C MET A 678 26.56 15.33 22.20
N SER A 679 25.44 14.84 21.67
CA SER A 679 24.52 13.90 22.32
C SER A 679 24.11 12.81 21.31
N SER A 680 23.78 11.63 21.81
CA SER A 680 23.21 10.54 21.02
C SER A 680 22.09 9.91 21.84
N VAL A 681 20.94 9.70 21.20
CA VAL A 681 19.70 9.19 21.78
C VAL A 681 19.23 8.02 20.92
N SER A 682 18.80 6.93 21.54
CA SER A 682 18.31 5.74 20.83
C SER A 682 17.04 5.19 21.47
N THR A 683 16.11 4.70 20.64
CA THR A 683 14.88 4.04 21.08
C THR A 683 15.09 2.51 21.13
N ASN A 684 15.55 1.99 22.27
CA ASN A 684 15.95 0.59 22.38
C ASN A 684 14.75 -0.33 22.56
N ASN A 685 14.68 -1.40 21.75
CA ASN A 685 13.56 -2.35 21.71
C ASN A 685 12.22 -1.70 21.33
N SER A 686 12.26 -0.67 20.48
CA SER A 686 11.04 -0.11 19.94
C SER A 686 10.33 -1.12 19.05
N ASN A 687 9.00 -1.07 19.03
CA ASN A 687 8.24 -1.90 18.12
C ASN A 687 6.89 -1.29 17.76
N ILE A 688 6.49 -1.53 16.52
CA ILE A 688 5.13 -1.27 16.02
C ILE A 688 4.30 -2.48 16.41
N HIS A 689 3.57 -2.36 17.51
CA HIS A 689 2.96 -3.49 18.22
C HIS A 689 1.59 -3.89 17.65
N ILE A 690 0.89 -2.94 17.02
CA ILE A 690 -0.35 -3.15 16.26
C ILE A 690 -0.24 -2.48 14.88
N GLY A 691 -1.01 -2.94 13.88
CA GLY A 691 -0.87 -2.47 12.49
C GLY A 691 -1.20 -0.99 12.22
N THR A 692 -1.65 -0.27 13.25
CA THR A 692 -1.95 1.16 13.27
C THR A 692 -1.05 1.97 14.22
N ASP A 693 -0.10 1.32 14.89
CA ASP A 693 0.82 1.95 15.84
C ASP A 693 1.84 2.82 15.11
N TRP A 694 1.85 4.09 15.47
CA TRP A 694 2.76 5.11 14.95
C TRP A 694 3.46 5.75 16.14
N ASP A 695 4.75 5.52 16.28
CA ASP A 695 5.51 5.98 17.42
C ASP A 695 5.95 7.44 17.30
N PHE A 696 5.42 8.33 18.14
CA PHE A 696 5.85 9.72 18.24
C PHE A 696 6.88 9.92 19.36
N TYR A 697 7.99 10.59 19.06
CA TYR A 697 9.08 10.93 19.98
C TYR A 697 9.34 12.43 19.95
N SER A 698 9.69 13.06 21.07
CA SER A 698 10.01 14.50 21.13
C SER A 698 11.33 14.79 21.86
N ILE A 699 12.06 15.82 21.44
CA ILE A 699 13.29 16.29 22.09
C ILE A 699 13.25 17.83 22.22
N ASP A 700 13.33 18.30 23.47
CA ASP A 700 13.45 19.73 23.77
C ASP A 700 14.87 20.26 23.46
N LEU A 701 14.96 21.27 22.59
CA LEU A 701 16.22 21.90 22.20
C LEU A 701 16.45 23.22 22.96
N ASP A 702 17.52 23.28 23.78
CA ASP A 702 17.86 24.47 24.59
C ASP A 702 18.11 25.70 23.70
N GLN A 703 17.39 26.78 23.99
CA GLN A 703 17.44 28.10 23.35
C GLN A 703 18.83 28.75 23.22
N ASN A 704 19.82 28.31 23.99
CA ASN A 704 21.17 28.91 23.98
C ASN A 704 22.09 28.34 22.88
N TYR A 705 21.61 27.39 22.09
CA TYR A 705 22.41 26.67 21.10
C TYR A 705 21.69 26.55 19.76
N ASP A 706 22.48 26.51 18.68
CA ASP A 706 22.04 26.01 17.39
C ASP A 706 22.35 24.51 17.31
N TYR A 707 21.51 23.74 16.62
CA TYR A 707 21.61 22.28 16.54
C TYR A 707 21.81 21.80 15.10
N SER A 708 22.63 20.76 14.97
CA SER A 708 22.73 19.88 13.81
C SER A 708 22.28 18.48 14.24
N ILE A 709 21.22 17.97 13.63
CA ILE A 709 20.51 16.75 14.05
C ILE A 709 20.58 15.72 12.92
N ASP A 710 21.11 14.54 13.22
CA ASP A 710 21.22 13.40 12.30
C ASP A 710 20.37 12.25 12.85
N ILE A 711 19.48 11.71 12.04
CA ILE A 711 18.50 10.68 12.42
C ILE A 711 18.72 9.47 11.53
N ARG A 712 18.75 8.29 12.16
CA ARG A 712 18.81 7.00 11.51
C ARG A 712 17.76 6.06 12.09
N LEU A 713 16.96 5.45 11.23
CA LEU A 713 16.11 4.32 11.53
C LEU A 713 16.86 3.01 11.23
N HIS A 714 16.71 2.04 12.11
CA HIS A 714 17.18 0.67 11.94
C HIS A 714 16.00 -0.27 11.88
N ASP A 715 15.85 -0.95 10.75
CA ASP A 715 14.69 -1.76 10.45
C ASP A 715 15.06 -3.07 9.73
N SER A 716 14.06 -3.80 9.24
CA SER A 716 14.24 -5.09 8.58
C SER A 716 14.93 -5.00 7.22
N TYR A 717 14.88 -3.83 6.57
CA TYR A 717 15.47 -3.60 5.25
C TYR A 717 16.95 -3.24 5.36
N ASN A 718 17.33 -2.32 6.27
CA ASN A 718 18.70 -1.82 6.35
C ASN A 718 19.12 -1.35 7.76
N SER A 719 19.67 -2.32 8.50
CA SER A 719 20.30 -2.07 9.78
C SER A 719 21.82 -1.86 9.69
N GLY A 720 22.30 -0.71 10.20
CA GLY A 720 23.72 -0.38 10.31
C GLY A 720 24.39 -0.79 11.62
N ASN A 721 23.64 -1.35 12.59
CA ASN A 721 24.13 -1.60 13.95
C ASN A 721 24.43 -3.09 14.26
N GLY A 722 24.14 -3.98 13.31
CA GLY A 722 24.37 -5.42 13.45
C GLY A 722 23.27 -6.21 14.16
N SER A 723 22.19 -5.54 14.58
CA SER A 723 20.95 -6.18 15.06
C SER A 723 20.01 -6.47 13.89
N THR A 724 19.13 -7.48 14.08
CA THR A 724 18.05 -7.82 13.15
C THR A 724 16.74 -7.27 13.69
N TYR A 725 15.98 -6.65 12.80
CA TYR A 725 14.69 -6.02 13.05
C TYR A 725 13.65 -6.67 12.12
N THR A 726 12.37 -6.56 12.47
CA THR A 726 11.31 -7.37 11.82
C THR A 726 10.24 -6.56 11.11
N VAL A 727 10.23 -5.24 11.29
CA VAL A 727 9.40 -4.32 10.48
C VAL A 727 10.32 -3.49 9.62
N ASP A 728 9.92 -3.21 8.38
CA ASP A 728 10.49 -2.16 7.54
C ASP A 728 9.81 -0.84 7.94
N GLY A 729 10.54 0.24 8.17
CA GLY A 729 10.01 1.41 8.85
C GLY A 729 10.34 2.73 8.16
N LEU A 730 9.63 3.78 8.50
CA LEU A 730 9.87 5.13 7.99
C LEU A 730 9.76 6.15 9.11
N PHE A 731 10.36 7.34 8.93
CA PHE A 731 10.20 8.42 9.90
C PHE A 731 9.99 9.81 9.28
N LEU A 732 9.30 10.68 10.01
CA LEU A 732 9.11 12.11 9.72
C LEU A 732 9.43 12.94 10.97
N TYR A 733 9.64 14.25 10.84
CA TYR A 733 9.86 15.14 11.98
C TYR A 733 9.14 16.49 11.84
N SER A 734 8.91 17.21 12.95
CA SER A 734 8.32 18.55 12.99
C SER A 734 8.88 19.37 14.15
N PHE A 735 9.00 20.69 13.99
CA PHE A 735 9.43 21.61 15.07
C PHE A 735 8.27 22.29 15.80
N ASP A 736 7.07 22.25 15.23
CA ASP A 736 5.88 22.94 15.72
C ASP A 736 4.64 22.06 15.82
N GLY A 737 4.71 20.80 15.36
CA GLY A 737 3.62 19.84 15.33
C GLY A 737 2.59 20.05 14.22
N GLU A 738 2.70 21.14 13.47
CA GLU A 738 1.77 21.51 12.41
C GLU A 738 2.43 21.32 11.03
N ASN A 739 3.70 21.70 10.92
CA ASN A 739 4.52 21.60 9.72
C ASN A 739 5.46 20.41 9.85
N TRP A 740 5.06 19.29 9.24
CA TRP A 740 5.84 18.06 9.21
C TRP A 740 6.81 18.04 8.02
N SER A 741 7.95 17.41 8.23
CA SER A 741 8.90 17.06 7.17
C SER A 741 8.26 16.06 6.22
N GLU A 742 8.99 15.71 5.16
CA GLU A 742 8.66 14.51 4.41
C GLU A 742 9.09 13.24 5.15
N ALA A 743 8.72 12.10 4.58
CA ALA A 743 9.10 10.77 5.01
C ALA A 743 10.48 10.34 4.51
N TYR A 744 11.31 9.93 5.46
CA TYR A 744 12.63 9.36 5.27
C TYR A 744 12.61 7.87 5.58
N ASP A 745 13.51 7.15 4.91
CA ASP A 745 13.70 5.71 4.95
C ASP A 745 15.16 5.48 5.35
N ASP A 746 15.39 4.71 6.41
CA ASP A 746 16.68 4.45 7.06
C ASP A 746 17.52 5.65 7.52
N ILE A 747 17.96 6.53 6.62
CA ILE A 747 19.02 7.52 6.85
C ILE A 747 18.62 8.88 6.28
N LEU A 748 18.82 9.95 7.06
CA LEU A 748 18.72 11.31 6.54
C LEU A 748 19.81 11.59 5.48
N PRO A 749 19.48 12.25 4.36
CA PRO A 749 20.47 12.61 3.34
C PRO A 749 21.43 13.71 3.80
N SER A 750 21.00 14.55 4.75
CA SER A 750 21.81 15.60 5.37
C SER A 750 21.27 15.95 6.76
N PRO A 751 22.11 16.38 7.70
CA PRO A 751 21.66 16.79 9.03
C PRO A 751 20.69 17.98 8.98
N ILE A 752 19.70 17.95 9.88
CA ILE A 752 18.73 19.03 10.08
C ILE A 752 19.39 20.14 10.89
N THR A 753 19.23 21.39 10.46
CA THR A 753 19.68 22.57 11.22
C THR A 753 18.50 23.27 11.88
N SER A 754 18.60 23.56 13.17
CA SER A 754 17.57 24.29 13.92
C SER A 754 18.21 25.33 14.85
N GLU A 755 17.59 26.51 14.95
CA GLU A 755 17.89 27.49 15.99
C GLU A 755 17.21 27.01 17.29
N GLY A 756 17.91 27.02 18.43
CA GLY A 756 17.32 26.53 19.69
C GLY A 756 16.02 27.25 20.09
N ASN A 757 15.32 26.74 21.12
CA ASN A 757 13.97 27.15 21.55
C ASN A 757 12.83 26.53 20.72
N GLU A 758 13.10 25.38 20.11
CA GLU A 758 12.15 24.55 19.36
C GLU A 758 12.06 23.16 20.01
N ASN A 759 10.96 22.44 19.78
CA ASN A 759 10.83 21.04 20.15
C ASN A 759 10.79 20.22 18.86
N ILE A 760 11.76 19.32 18.65
CA ILE A 760 11.71 18.42 17.51
C ILE A 760 10.90 17.18 17.88
N THR A 761 9.79 16.97 17.19
CA THR A 761 9.00 15.74 17.24
C THR A 761 9.36 14.88 16.04
N ILE A 762 9.54 13.57 16.23
CA ILE A 762 9.83 12.58 15.20
C ILE A 762 8.78 11.49 15.30
N VAL A 763 8.16 11.08 14.20
CA VAL A 763 7.23 9.95 14.15
C VAL A 763 7.86 8.81 13.37
N VAL A 764 7.71 7.57 13.85
CA VAL A 764 8.08 6.34 13.14
C VAL A 764 6.80 5.57 12.78
N SER A 765 6.74 5.04 11.57
CA SER A 765 5.60 4.27 11.06
C SER A 765 6.07 3.05 10.26
N PRO A 766 5.25 2.00 10.10
CA PRO A 766 5.63 0.86 9.28
C PRO A 766 5.64 1.25 7.79
N TYR A 767 6.54 0.65 7.03
CA TYR A 767 6.67 0.87 5.59
C TYR A 767 5.43 0.39 4.85
N PHE A 768 4.89 -0.78 5.23
CA PHE A 768 3.56 -1.22 4.80
C PHE A 768 2.55 -1.11 5.95
N ILE A 769 1.45 -0.42 5.69
CA ILE A 769 0.34 -0.29 6.66
C ILE A 769 -0.16 -1.69 7.05
N GLY A 770 -0.31 -1.93 8.36
CA GLY A 770 -0.70 -3.23 8.90
C GLY A 770 0.49 -4.06 9.38
N GLU A 771 1.71 -3.75 8.94
CA GLU A 771 2.90 -4.45 9.42
C GLU A 771 3.18 -4.14 10.89
N ARG A 772 3.76 -5.15 11.54
CA ARG A 772 4.17 -5.11 12.94
C ARG A 772 5.58 -5.63 13.04
N GLY A 773 6.31 -5.14 14.02
CA GLY A 773 7.67 -5.61 14.22
C GLY A 773 8.55 -4.63 14.96
N THR A 774 9.78 -5.06 15.16
CA THR A 774 10.78 -4.33 15.95
C THR A 774 11.59 -3.41 15.06
N TYR A 775 11.94 -2.23 15.57
CA TYR A 775 12.86 -1.27 14.95
C TYR A 775 13.71 -0.57 16.03
N GLN A 776 14.62 0.31 15.62
CA GLN A 776 15.29 1.26 16.52
C GLN A 776 15.55 2.59 15.84
N LEU A 777 15.22 3.69 16.50
CA LEU A 777 15.51 5.05 16.04
C LEU A 777 16.74 5.61 16.78
N ASP A 778 17.77 6.00 16.05
CA ASP A 778 18.98 6.65 16.54
C ASP A 778 18.99 8.14 16.13
N ILE A 779 19.23 9.03 17.09
CA ILE A 779 19.22 10.49 16.93
C ILE A 779 20.52 11.06 17.50
N ASN A 780 21.39 11.56 16.62
CA ASN A 780 22.65 12.20 16.97
C ASN A 780 22.51 13.72 16.88
N LEU A 781 22.85 14.41 17.96
CA LEU A 781 22.78 15.87 18.05
C LEU A 781 24.18 16.46 18.26
N GLU A 782 24.54 17.43 17.44
CA GLU A 782 25.65 18.34 17.66
C GLU A 782 25.07 19.74 17.96
N ARG A 783 25.56 20.41 19.00
CA ARG A 783 25.10 21.76 19.37
C ARG A 783 26.24 22.76 19.34
N SER A 784 25.95 24.01 19.01
CA SER A 784 26.94 25.10 19.03
C SER A 784 26.37 26.32 19.74
N MET A 785 27.16 26.93 20.62
CA MET A 785 26.70 28.02 21.47
C MET A 785 26.42 29.27 20.64
N VAL A 786 25.23 29.87 20.81
CA VAL A 786 24.85 31.11 20.14
C VAL A 786 25.71 32.27 20.70
N LEU A 787 26.81 32.60 20.01
CA LEU A 787 27.72 33.68 20.37
C LEU A 787 27.18 35.04 19.87
N GLY A 788 26.20 35.58 20.57
CA GLY A 788 25.79 36.97 20.35
C GLY A 788 24.43 37.32 20.94
N THR A 789 24.42 38.22 21.91
CA THR A 789 23.23 39.01 22.24
C THR A 789 22.95 39.97 21.09
N GLU A 790 22.17 39.55 20.10
CA GLU A 790 21.13 40.42 19.58
C GLU A 790 19.82 39.80 20.03
N GLN A 791 19.19 40.39 21.04
CA GLN A 791 17.74 40.42 21.00
C GLN A 791 17.40 41.03 19.64
N LYS A 792 16.96 40.21 18.68
CA LYS A 792 16.28 40.68 17.47
C LYS A 792 15.02 41.40 17.95
N GLN A 793 15.15 42.68 18.25
CA GLN A 793 14.05 43.60 17.99
C GLN A 793 13.98 43.78 16.48
N ASP A 794 12.77 43.70 15.92
CA ASP A 794 12.48 43.97 14.52
C ASP A 794 13.19 45.26 14.06
N GLY A 795 14.26 45.08 13.28
CA GLY A 795 15.06 46.16 12.71
C GLY A 795 14.60 46.54 11.30
N PHE A 796 15.07 47.66 10.76
CA PHE A 796 14.72 48.06 9.40
C PHE A 796 15.52 47.29 8.33
N THR A 797 14.94 47.07 7.14
CA THR A 797 15.58 46.36 6.02
C THR A 797 15.91 47.31 4.86
N ILE A 798 16.93 46.96 4.06
CA ILE A 798 17.33 47.73 2.88
C ILE A 798 17.44 46.84 1.63
N TYR A 799 16.88 47.28 0.50
CA TYR A 799 16.90 46.51 -0.76
C TYR A 799 16.70 47.40 -2.01
N PRO A 800 17.27 47.05 -3.17
CA PRO A 800 18.27 46.00 -3.35
C PRO A 800 19.60 46.40 -2.70
N ASN A 801 20.40 45.40 -2.32
CA ASN A 801 21.76 45.60 -1.85
C ASN A 801 22.61 44.44 -2.38
N PRO A 802 23.53 44.65 -3.33
CA PRO A 802 24.08 45.94 -3.77
C PRO A 802 23.12 46.81 -4.60
N ALA A 803 23.22 48.14 -4.46
CA ALA A 803 22.44 49.14 -5.20
C ALA A 803 23.32 50.01 -6.12
N SER A 804 22.79 50.48 -7.24
CA SER A 804 23.54 51.29 -8.23
C SER A 804 23.05 52.73 -8.40
N ASP A 805 21.75 52.98 -8.25
CA ASP A 805 21.14 54.31 -8.44
C ASP A 805 20.32 54.75 -7.23
N LYS A 806 19.57 53.81 -6.66
CA LYS A 806 18.70 53.98 -5.50
C LYS A 806 18.56 52.67 -4.73
N PHE A 807 18.18 52.76 -3.47
CA PHE A 807 17.77 51.62 -2.65
C PHE A 807 16.53 51.99 -1.85
N ARG A 808 15.78 51.02 -1.37
CA ARG A 808 14.61 51.20 -0.50
C ARG A 808 14.97 50.84 0.92
N VAL A 809 14.34 51.55 1.85
CA VAL A 809 14.31 51.21 3.26
C VAL A 809 12.89 50.80 3.61
N ARG A 810 12.72 49.62 4.23
CA ARG A 810 11.45 49.20 4.83
C ARG A 810 11.59 49.14 6.35
N LEU A 811 10.78 49.93 7.06
CA LEU A 811 10.87 50.12 8.51
C LEU A 811 10.05 49.10 9.32
N GLY A 812 9.02 48.49 8.74
CA GLY A 812 8.19 47.49 9.43
C GLY A 812 7.52 48.08 10.68
N ALA A 813 7.65 47.39 11.81
CA ALA A 813 7.12 47.83 13.11
C ALA A 813 7.74 49.17 13.62
N LEU A 814 8.83 49.63 13.00
CA LEU A 814 9.52 50.87 13.35
C LEU A 814 9.04 52.09 12.55
N ALA A 815 8.02 51.95 11.69
CA ALA A 815 7.56 53.01 10.79
C ALA A 815 7.19 54.33 11.49
N ASP A 816 6.65 54.26 12.70
CA ASP A 816 6.27 55.45 13.50
C ASP A 816 7.41 55.97 14.40
N GLN A 817 8.56 55.28 14.43
CA GLN A 817 9.68 55.56 15.35
C GLN A 817 10.91 56.11 14.65
N ILE A 818 11.05 55.88 13.33
CA ILE A 818 12.17 56.35 12.52
C ILE A 818 11.66 57.39 11.52
N ASP A 819 11.97 58.67 11.76
CA ASP A 819 11.64 59.77 10.85
C ASP A 819 12.78 60.13 9.89
N ARG A 820 13.99 59.65 10.14
CA ARG A 820 15.19 59.98 9.38
C ARG A 820 16.20 58.84 9.30
N ILE A 821 16.95 58.80 8.21
CA ILE A 821 18.00 57.83 7.94
C ILE A 821 19.26 58.54 7.44
N GLU A 822 20.40 58.10 7.96
CA GLU A 822 21.72 58.60 7.62
C GLU A 822 22.49 57.57 6.78
N ILE A 823 23.21 58.01 5.77
CA ILE A 823 24.22 57.20 5.08
C ILE A 823 25.59 57.70 5.52
N ILE A 824 26.40 56.81 6.09
CA ILE A 824 27.73 57.10 6.62
C ILE A 824 28.81 56.30 5.88
N ASN A 825 30.04 56.84 5.80
CA ASN A 825 31.19 56.12 5.24
C ASN A 825 31.85 55.18 6.27
N LEU A 826 32.89 54.46 5.85
CA LEU A 826 33.66 53.54 6.69
C LEU A 826 34.36 54.21 7.89
N GLN A 827 34.58 55.54 7.85
CA GLN A 827 35.13 56.32 8.95
C GLN A 827 34.04 56.85 9.91
N GLY A 828 32.78 56.46 9.70
CA GLY A 828 31.63 56.90 10.50
C GLY A 828 31.17 58.34 10.20
N GLN A 829 31.70 58.98 9.15
CA GLN A 829 31.29 60.32 8.74
C GLN A 829 29.98 60.23 7.96
N MET A 830 28.99 61.05 8.34
CA MET A 830 27.74 61.20 7.60
C MET A 830 28.00 61.81 6.22
N ILE A 831 27.48 61.14 5.19
CA ILE A 831 27.59 61.53 3.79
C ILE A 831 26.26 62.08 3.28
N ILE A 832 25.14 61.42 3.62
CA ILE A 832 23.79 61.82 3.23
C ILE A 832 22.84 61.67 4.43
N LEU A 833 21.89 62.60 4.58
CA LEU A 833 20.77 62.51 5.53
C LEU A 833 19.46 62.62 4.75
N HIS A 834 18.54 61.70 5.00
CA HIS A 834 17.18 61.73 4.49
C HIS A 834 16.18 61.85 5.65
N GLU A 835 15.26 62.80 5.56
CA GLU A 835 14.22 63.07 6.58
C GLU A 835 12.83 62.78 6.01
N ASN A 836 11.84 62.59 6.89
CA ASN A 836 10.47 62.19 6.58
C ASN A 836 10.37 60.82 5.91
N ILE A 837 11.09 59.84 6.47
CA ILE A 837 11.03 58.44 6.03
C ILE A 837 9.67 57.85 6.44
N SER A 838 9.00 57.22 5.47
CA SER A 838 7.79 56.42 5.69
C SER A 838 8.12 54.92 5.71
N ASN A 839 7.14 54.08 6.03
CA ASN A 839 7.34 52.62 6.17
C ASN A 839 8.09 51.98 5.00
N GLU A 840 7.85 52.41 3.75
CA GLU A 840 8.67 52.02 2.60
C GLU A 840 9.07 53.27 1.81
N THR A 841 10.36 53.63 1.85
CA THR A 841 10.88 54.85 1.22
C THR A 841 12.04 54.54 0.31
N GLU A 842 12.02 55.10 -0.90
CA GLU A 842 13.08 54.95 -1.89
C GLU A 842 14.07 56.12 -1.80
N LEU A 843 15.36 55.80 -1.63
CA LEU A 843 16.43 56.75 -1.36
C LEU A 843 17.47 56.73 -2.51
N PRO A 844 17.73 57.88 -3.16
CA PRO A 844 18.70 57.97 -4.23
C PRO A 844 20.14 58.01 -3.71
N ILE A 845 21.04 57.29 -4.38
CA ILE A 845 22.47 57.18 -4.04
C ILE A 845 23.41 57.40 -5.23
N SER A 846 22.90 57.87 -6.36
CA SER A 846 23.65 58.10 -7.60
C SER A 846 24.85 59.04 -7.49
N ASN A 847 24.92 59.84 -6.43
CA ASN A 847 26.05 60.74 -6.15
C ASN A 847 27.16 60.09 -5.29
N LEU A 848 26.99 58.84 -4.85
CA LEU A 848 28.00 58.10 -4.09
C LEU A 848 28.94 57.34 -5.04
N SER A 849 30.25 57.42 -4.78
CA SER A 849 31.21 56.57 -5.49
C SER A 849 31.04 55.11 -5.10
N SER A 850 31.25 54.18 -6.03
CA SER A 850 31.22 52.74 -5.77
C SER A 850 32.05 52.36 -4.54
N GLY A 851 31.47 51.61 -3.61
CA GLY A 851 32.08 51.32 -2.33
C GLY A 851 31.10 50.83 -1.27
N THR A 852 31.62 50.58 -0.06
CA THR A 852 30.81 50.20 1.10
C THR A 852 30.46 51.42 1.94
N TYR A 853 29.17 51.58 2.22
CA TYR A 853 28.61 52.57 3.12
C TYR A 853 27.75 51.86 4.18
N PHE A 854 27.27 52.62 5.15
CA PHE A 854 26.34 52.14 6.15
C PHE A 854 25.12 53.05 6.23
N VAL A 855 23.93 52.46 6.28
CA VAL A 855 22.66 53.12 6.48
C VAL A 855 22.33 53.02 7.97
N ARG A 856 22.15 54.15 8.63
CA ARG A 856 21.98 54.25 10.08
C ARG A 856 20.66 54.94 10.42
N ALA A 857 19.90 54.33 11.32
CA ALA A 857 18.70 54.91 11.91
C ALA A 857 18.87 55.00 13.43
N ASN A 858 18.24 56.00 14.05
CA ASN A 858 18.20 56.14 15.51
C ASN A 858 16.76 56.30 15.96
N TYR A 859 16.32 55.40 16.84
CA TYR A 859 14.99 55.42 17.44
C TYR A 859 15.09 54.97 18.90
N ASN A 860 14.38 55.65 19.81
CA ASN A 860 14.35 55.32 21.24
C ASN A 860 15.74 55.15 21.91
N GLY A 861 16.77 55.86 21.41
CA GLY A 861 18.15 55.77 21.93
C GLY A 861 18.94 54.56 21.43
N ILE A 862 18.36 53.74 20.55
CA ILE A 862 19.00 52.63 19.85
C ILE A 862 19.54 53.14 18.51
N ILE A 863 20.79 52.79 18.21
CA ILE A 863 21.41 53.06 16.91
C ILE A 863 21.47 51.76 16.14
N GLU A 864 20.68 51.63 15.09
CA GLU A 864 20.71 50.47 14.20
C GLU A 864 21.43 50.84 12.89
N THR A 865 22.28 49.95 12.39
CA THR A 865 23.10 50.20 11.19
C THR A 865 23.07 48.99 10.24
N LYS A 866 22.75 49.21 8.96
CA LYS A 866 22.80 48.21 7.88
C LYS A 866 23.87 48.55 6.84
N LYS A 867 24.61 47.55 6.36
CA LYS A 867 25.65 47.73 5.34
C LYS A 867 25.04 47.94 3.95
N LEU A 868 25.42 49.00 3.24
CA LEU A 868 25.01 49.28 1.85
C LEU A 868 26.21 49.19 0.90
N LEU A 869 26.12 48.33 -0.11
CA LEU A 869 27.10 48.20 -1.18
C LEU A 869 26.64 49.01 -2.39
N VAL A 870 27.38 50.06 -2.75
CA VAL A 870 27.13 50.90 -3.93
C VAL A 870 27.99 50.41 -5.08
N LYS A 871 27.37 50.07 -6.21
CA LYS A 871 28.04 49.58 -7.43
C LYS A 871 28.42 50.69 -8.37
#